data_AF-A0A3E1Y5D9-F1
#
_entry.id   AF-A0A3E1Y5D9-F1
#
_cell.length_a   1.000
_cell.length_b   1.000
_cell.length_c   1.000
_cell.angle_alpha   90.00
_cell.angle_beta   90.00
_cell.angle_gamma   90.00
#
_symmetry.space_group_name_H-M   'P 1'
#
loop_
_entity.id
_entity.type
_entity.pdbx_description
1 polymer ?
#
loop_
_entity_poly.entity_id
_entity_poly.type
_entity_poly.pdbx_seq_one_letter_code
_entity_poly.pdbx_strand_id
1 'polypeptide(L)'
;MSKSAKLRENKLQDEISKHFKNGIDADLKALPNIPLIIKQKKKHLKDTSVNIDADIKFDENNFGTFILRGEKTDSGQFVAYAEFKPKKSLDIGSRIPLVGDKLKGLLMLKKAYLIITTKEPGDIDLDIKDLPTYEPGISFGYEITLLEEDQQITLPVLKYKKKSKRSLTTMKEEEKDKPSAFTLSIQKQIGPILIDSISLKYAEQGISCSIDASMEIGPLTISLNGLSFGTSVEVFKPEFILDGLGIEYTTTALAIAGAAIRVPKKNPESDIVMQFDGELIIQTQKFGLSALASYAQLKSGLPSFFAFVNLNIPLGGPPFFMVTGLMGGLGFNRNLVMPDFNQVQDFPLMAIGRPQTGTAKEHAMETLQILEGQKAGADGKKIQWITPKAGDYWLATGVKFSSFEIIEGKLLLVAEFGHDLQFAVLGLAWLSFPLGVEMSDRFIFIELQIETVLKPIDGYFGVSASLTENSFLLTPDIHLTGDFSFNLWFGNNDNAGQFVFTAGGYHPAFKIPDHFPEVERLGFNWQISTDVSIKGNSYFAITPSCGMAGNRLELLFQHDSIKAWFTSEANFLVNWHPFTFQATIHIEVGVSKCFDLYLCHYTQKVSTGATLNLWGPPIGGKVEIHAAIVTISIYFGAPETLVNNQKLDWKSFSQLLPKPTDVCKINAKAGLVKELQKDKRTKKIIFSNQTTSDQTTKIWVVRAGNFQFSTQSVIPASRLTYGTNNDYGHNTPSQDISIRPMNLVKVTSIHNVKISKNANGSIPLDVTDWKFTPNYDNLAAALWGLPLKDKNGNFIQNPSKPSADTIDKQLTGYTIQVPPPTNGHRTDSISAAKLSKEYVPGAIISLHIRKDPSLDYRPSASNETILNISTINTSVSQNRKAIFDALNKSNIYTGKNDPMTNMAINAKNLFTDSPMEQA
;
A
#
# COMPACT_ATOMS: atom_id res chain seq x y z
N MET A 1 56.50 25.09 -41.83
CA MET A 1 55.64 24.24 -42.70
C MET A 1 55.54 22.86 -42.03
N SER A 2 54.66 22.64 -41.05
CA SER A 2 53.27 22.17 -41.20
C SER A 2 53.07 21.09 -42.26
N LYS A 3 53.10 19.81 -41.83
CA LYS A 3 52.20 18.74 -42.30
C LYS A 3 52.09 17.70 -41.18
N SER A 4 51.20 17.97 -40.22
CA SER A 4 50.69 16.96 -39.30
C SER A 4 49.69 16.07 -40.05
N ALA A 5 50.11 14.89 -40.48
CA ALA A 5 49.19 13.85 -40.94
C ALA A 5 48.86 12.95 -39.73
N LYS A 6 47.95 13.40 -38.87
CA LYS A 6 47.17 12.49 -38.04
C LYS A 6 46.13 11.84 -38.95
N LEU A 7 46.32 10.57 -39.30
CA LEU A 7 45.21 9.66 -39.59
C LEU A 7 45.62 8.28 -39.06
N ARG A 8 45.22 7.99 -37.82
CA ARG A 8 45.31 6.66 -37.21
C ARG A 8 43.97 6.39 -36.56
N GLU A 9 43.02 5.90 -37.34
CA GLU A 9 41.81 5.27 -36.81
C GLU A 9 41.48 4.08 -37.70
N ASN A 10 41.88 2.88 -37.25
CA ASN A 10 41.26 1.65 -37.69
C ASN A 10 40.61 1.04 -36.46
N LYS A 11 39.28 0.93 -36.44
CA LYS A 11 38.53 0.30 -35.35
C LYS A 11 38.67 -1.23 -35.45
N LEU A 12 38.76 -1.91 -34.32
CA LEU A 12 38.84 -3.39 -34.27
C LEU A 12 37.70 -4.07 -35.03
N GLN A 13 36.45 -3.63 -34.80
CA GLN A 13 35.29 -4.13 -35.52
C GLN A 13 35.39 -3.90 -37.04
N ASP A 14 35.87 -2.73 -37.45
CA ASP A 14 36.03 -2.38 -38.87
C ASP A 14 37.12 -3.22 -39.54
N GLU A 15 38.24 -3.50 -38.85
CA GLU A 15 39.32 -4.34 -39.40
C GLU A 15 38.89 -5.80 -39.55
N ILE A 16 38.15 -6.34 -38.58
CA ILE A 16 37.55 -7.67 -38.67
C ILE A 16 36.53 -7.69 -39.83
N SER A 17 35.61 -6.73 -39.87
CA SER A 17 34.56 -6.67 -40.90
C SER A 17 35.12 -6.45 -42.32
N LYS A 18 36.16 -5.63 -42.47
CA LYS A 18 36.80 -5.32 -43.76
C LYS A 18 37.54 -6.51 -44.35
N HIS A 19 38.15 -7.36 -43.52
CA HIS A 19 38.89 -8.54 -43.98
C HIS A 19 38.02 -9.75 -44.29
N PHE A 20 36.85 -9.85 -43.66
CA PHE A 20 35.99 -11.01 -43.75
C PHE A 20 34.58 -10.69 -44.25
N LYS A 21 34.43 -9.67 -45.11
CA LYS A 21 33.15 -9.34 -45.78
C LYS A 21 32.49 -10.63 -46.31
N ASN A 22 31.42 -11.06 -45.62
CA ASN A 22 30.59 -12.26 -45.86
C ASN A 22 31.04 -13.61 -45.23
N GLY A 23 31.94 -13.63 -44.23
CA GLY A 23 32.54 -14.90 -43.73
C GLY A 23 32.51 -15.20 -42.23
N ILE A 24 32.02 -14.30 -41.36
CA ILE A 24 32.01 -14.52 -39.91
C ILE A 24 30.56 -14.54 -39.39
N ASP A 25 30.13 -15.66 -38.79
CA ASP A 25 28.85 -15.84 -38.08
C ASP A 25 29.00 -15.43 -36.60
N ALA A 26 29.44 -14.18 -36.36
CA ALA A 26 29.70 -13.64 -35.02
C ALA A 26 29.11 -12.23 -34.90
N ASP A 27 28.25 -12.00 -33.91
CA ASP A 27 27.78 -10.64 -33.61
C ASP A 27 28.90 -9.88 -32.89
N LEU A 28 29.47 -8.89 -33.59
CA LEU A 28 30.55 -8.05 -33.10
C LEU A 28 30.03 -6.79 -32.40
N LYS A 29 28.71 -6.50 -32.40
CA LYS A 29 28.13 -5.29 -31.79
C LYS A 29 28.37 -5.21 -30.28
N ALA A 30 28.54 -6.37 -29.62
CA ALA A 30 28.88 -6.45 -28.19
C ALA A 30 30.32 -6.02 -27.87
N LEU A 31 31.19 -5.92 -28.89
CA LEU A 31 32.56 -5.45 -28.71
C LEU A 31 32.62 -3.92 -28.66
N PRO A 32 33.53 -3.37 -27.86
CA PRO A 32 33.83 -1.94 -27.93
C PRO A 32 34.63 -1.59 -29.20
N ASN A 33 34.49 -0.34 -29.65
CA ASN A 33 35.33 0.22 -30.70
C ASN A 33 36.74 0.50 -30.16
N ILE A 34 37.64 -0.48 -30.29
CA ILE A 34 39.04 -0.32 -29.86
C ILE A 34 39.85 0.31 -31.00
N PRO A 35 40.44 1.51 -30.82
CA PRO A 35 41.31 2.12 -31.81
C PRO A 35 42.63 1.35 -31.91
N LEU A 36 42.94 0.84 -33.09
CA LEU A 36 44.18 0.11 -33.37
C LEU A 36 45.15 1.00 -34.14
N ILE A 37 46.40 1.05 -33.65
CA ILE A 37 47.51 1.67 -34.35
C ILE A 37 48.33 0.55 -34.99
N ILE A 38 48.11 0.25 -36.27
CA ILE A 38 48.84 -0.81 -36.95
C ILE A 38 50.22 -0.27 -37.37
N LYS A 39 51.30 -0.73 -36.71
CA LYS A 39 52.68 -0.35 -37.05
C LYS A 39 53.27 -1.16 -38.21
N GLN A 40 52.94 -2.44 -38.31
CA GLN A 40 53.41 -3.34 -39.36
C GLN A 40 52.36 -4.43 -39.55
N LYS A 41 52.05 -4.78 -40.80
CA LYS A 41 51.10 -5.84 -41.15
C LYS A 41 51.85 -6.94 -41.88
N LYS A 42 52.08 -8.07 -41.24
CA LYS A 42 52.56 -9.29 -41.90
C LYS A 42 51.35 -10.10 -42.33
N LYS A 43 51.07 -10.14 -43.64
CA LYS A 43 49.98 -10.93 -44.21
C LYS A 43 50.56 -12.24 -44.73
N HIS A 44 50.33 -13.34 -44.01
CA HIS A 44 50.51 -14.67 -44.56
C HIS A 44 49.15 -15.17 -45.05
N LEU A 45 48.91 -15.08 -46.36
CA LEU A 45 47.78 -15.75 -47.00
C LEU A 45 48.22 -17.17 -47.35
N LYS A 46 47.65 -18.16 -46.68
CA LYS A 46 47.38 -19.46 -47.33
C LYS A 46 45.90 -19.42 -47.74
N ASP A 47 45.52 -20.13 -48.80
CA ASP A 47 44.15 -20.07 -49.38
C ASP A 47 43.01 -20.37 -48.39
N THR A 48 43.33 -20.88 -47.20
CA THR A 48 42.39 -21.20 -46.12
C THR A 48 42.62 -20.44 -44.82
N SER A 49 43.64 -19.58 -44.65
CA SER A 49 43.91 -18.90 -43.37
C SER A 49 44.31 -17.43 -43.50
N VAL A 50 43.80 -16.57 -42.62
CA VAL A 50 44.18 -15.15 -42.50
C VAL A 50 44.88 -14.91 -41.16
N ASN A 51 46.15 -14.51 -41.24
CA ASN A 51 46.98 -14.12 -40.10
C ASN A 51 47.28 -12.63 -40.19
N ILE A 52 46.82 -11.84 -39.22
CA ILE A 52 47.18 -10.43 -39.06
C ILE A 52 47.84 -10.26 -37.70
N ASP A 53 49.13 -9.94 -37.71
CA ASP A 53 49.85 -9.48 -36.53
C ASP A 53 49.98 -7.97 -36.59
N ALA A 54 49.65 -7.27 -35.50
CA ALA A 54 49.84 -5.83 -35.37
C ALA A 54 50.26 -5.46 -33.95
N ASP A 55 51.26 -4.57 -33.81
CA ASP A 55 51.62 -4.02 -32.51
C ASP A 55 50.68 -2.87 -32.12
N ILE A 56 49.93 -3.02 -31.02
CA ILE A 56 49.13 -1.96 -30.43
C ILE A 56 50.00 -1.12 -29.50
N LYS A 57 50.05 0.20 -29.69
CA LYS A 57 50.69 1.11 -28.71
C LYS A 57 49.61 1.74 -27.82
N PHE A 58 49.65 1.45 -26.52
CA PHE A 58 48.69 2.00 -25.55
C PHE A 58 49.21 3.31 -24.95
N ASP A 59 50.49 3.36 -24.58
CA ASP A 59 51.20 4.59 -24.17
C ASP A 59 52.69 4.52 -24.57
N GLU A 60 53.54 5.42 -24.08
CA GLU A 60 54.97 5.45 -24.40
C GLU A 60 55.75 4.22 -23.92
N ASN A 61 55.28 3.52 -22.90
CA ASN A 61 55.97 2.42 -22.22
C ASN A 61 55.27 1.06 -22.39
N ASN A 62 54.03 1.03 -22.87
CA ASN A 62 53.20 -0.16 -22.96
C ASN A 62 52.77 -0.46 -24.41
N PHE A 63 53.10 -1.67 -24.86
CA PHE A 63 52.77 -2.19 -26.20
C PHE A 63 52.01 -3.51 -26.02
N GLY A 64 51.03 -3.78 -26.89
CA GLY A 64 50.33 -5.06 -26.97
C GLY A 64 50.47 -5.66 -28.36
N THR A 65 50.14 -6.95 -28.49
CA THR A 65 50.17 -7.67 -29.75
C THR A 65 48.75 -8.05 -30.13
N PHE A 66 48.27 -7.54 -31.25
CA PHE A 66 47.02 -7.95 -31.85
C PHE A 66 47.29 -9.07 -32.84
N ILE A 67 46.66 -10.23 -32.65
CA ILE A 67 46.83 -11.42 -33.48
C ILE A 67 45.46 -11.88 -33.97
N LEU A 68 45.08 -11.45 -35.16
CA LEU A 68 43.91 -12.01 -35.83
C LEU A 68 44.31 -13.31 -36.52
N ARG A 69 43.59 -14.40 -36.22
CA ARG A 69 43.68 -15.67 -36.92
C ARG A 69 42.28 -16.03 -37.44
N GLY A 70 42.19 -16.70 -38.57
CA GLY A 70 40.89 -17.15 -39.08
C GLY A 70 41.09 -18.21 -40.13
N GLU A 71 40.36 -19.32 -40.05
CA GLU A 71 40.54 -20.47 -40.93
C GLU A 71 39.22 -20.83 -41.65
N LYS A 72 39.25 -20.86 -42.97
CA LYS A 72 38.11 -21.24 -43.79
C LYS A 72 37.96 -22.76 -43.82
N THR A 73 37.33 -23.31 -42.79
CA THR A 73 36.75 -24.66 -42.78
C THR A 73 35.32 -24.65 -43.35
N ASP A 74 34.74 -25.80 -43.74
CA ASP A 74 33.35 -25.90 -44.24
C ASP A 74 32.30 -25.33 -43.27
N SER A 75 32.68 -25.13 -42.00
CA SER A 75 31.88 -24.51 -40.94
C SER A 75 32.18 -23.03 -40.65
N GLY A 76 33.17 -22.40 -41.30
CA GLY A 76 33.52 -20.98 -41.11
C GLY A 76 34.06 -20.62 -39.72
N GLN A 77 35.01 -21.40 -39.19
CA GLN A 77 35.58 -21.16 -37.86
C GLN A 77 36.48 -19.91 -37.82
N PHE A 78 36.33 -19.08 -36.80
CA PHE A 78 37.03 -17.80 -36.65
C PHE A 78 37.51 -17.64 -35.21
N VAL A 79 38.78 -17.27 -35.01
CA VAL A 79 39.36 -16.93 -33.70
C VAL A 79 40.15 -15.63 -33.78
N ALA A 80 39.57 -14.53 -33.30
CA ALA A 80 40.34 -13.31 -33.07
C ALA A 80 40.95 -13.33 -31.68
N TYR A 81 42.23 -13.00 -31.58
CA TYR A 81 42.93 -12.87 -30.32
C TYR A 81 43.66 -11.53 -30.24
N ALA A 82 43.32 -10.69 -29.28
CA ALA A 82 44.08 -9.49 -28.98
C ALA A 82 44.75 -9.69 -27.63
N GLU A 83 46.06 -9.49 -27.53
CA GLU A 83 46.79 -9.52 -26.27
C GLU A 83 47.35 -8.14 -25.94
N PHE A 84 47.20 -7.76 -24.69
CA PHE A 84 47.93 -6.69 -24.05
C PHE A 84 48.87 -7.29 -23.02
N LYS A 85 50.18 -7.13 -23.25
CA LYS A 85 51.22 -7.58 -22.32
C LYS A 85 52.11 -6.40 -21.92
N PRO A 86 51.93 -5.82 -20.73
CA PRO A 86 52.77 -4.69 -20.31
C PRO A 86 54.24 -5.14 -20.15
N LYS A 87 55.19 -4.24 -20.43
CA LYS A 87 56.64 -4.54 -20.43
C LYS A 87 57.16 -4.94 -19.03
N LYS A 88 56.48 -4.48 -17.99
CA LYS A 88 56.58 -4.96 -16.61
C LYS A 88 55.15 -5.19 -16.13
N SER A 89 54.93 -6.22 -15.30
CA SER A 89 53.60 -6.44 -14.70
C SER A 89 53.09 -5.14 -14.10
N LEU A 90 51.88 -4.74 -14.48
CA LEU A 90 51.30 -3.49 -14.03
C LEU A 90 50.75 -3.69 -12.63
N ASP A 91 51.27 -2.97 -11.66
CA ASP A 91 50.74 -3.00 -10.30
C ASP A 91 49.37 -2.29 -10.27
N ILE A 92 48.30 -3.10 -10.25
CA ILE A 92 46.93 -2.62 -10.15
C ILE A 92 46.64 -2.30 -8.67
N GLY A 93 47.19 -3.09 -7.75
CA GLY A 93 47.02 -2.93 -6.31
C GLY A 93 47.42 -1.54 -5.82
N SER A 94 48.55 -1.01 -6.30
CA SER A 94 49.03 0.34 -5.95
C SER A 94 48.19 1.48 -6.53
N ARG A 95 47.20 1.17 -7.39
CA ARG A 95 46.32 2.14 -8.05
C ARG A 95 44.89 2.10 -7.53
N ILE A 96 44.59 1.22 -6.59
CA ILE A 96 43.27 1.15 -5.94
C ILE A 96 43.16 2.31 -4.94
N PRO A 97 42.18 3.22 -5.11
CA PRO A 97 41.93 4.30 -4.16
C PRO A 97 41.65 3.75 -2.75
N LEU A 98 41.97 4.52 -1.71
CA LEU A 98 41.80 4.16 -0.27
C LEU A 98 42.73 3.07 0.28
N VAL A 99 43.27 2.17 -0.55
CA VAL A 99 44.19 1.10 -0.09
C VAL A 99 45.67 1.48 -0.21
N GLY A 100 46.00 2.40 -1.15
CA GLY A 100 47.36 2.93 -1.32
C GLY A 100 48.40 1.85 -1.65
N ASP A 101 49.64 2.04 -1.19
CA ASP A 101 50.76 1.10 -1.43
C ASP A 101 50.63 -0.25 -0.67
N LYS A 102 49.54 -0.49 0.07
CA LYS A 102 49.34 -1.73 0.85
C LYS A 102 49.07 -2.98 0.01
N LEU A 103 48.53 -2.80 -1.20
CA LEU A 103 48.36 -3.87 -2.20
C LEU A 103 49.45 -3.88 -3.27
N LYS A 104 50.47 -3.04 -3.11
CA LYS A 104 51.60 -2.94 -4.03
C LYS A 104 52.32 -4.29 -4.11
N GLY A 105 52.53 -4.78 -5.32
CA GLY A 105 53.11 -6.10 -5.58
C GLY A 105 52.19 -7.30 -5.34
N LEU A 106 51.02 -7.10 -4.74
CA LEU A 106 50.09 -8.18 -4.38
C LEU A 106 48.94 -8.35 -5.37
N LEU A 107 48.68 -7.38 -6.25
CA LEU A 107 47.74 -7.47 -7.36
C LEU A 107 48.39 -6.89 -8.62
N MET A 108 48.93 -7.76 -9.47
CA MET A 108 49.70 -7.39 -10.66
C MET A 108 48.99 -7.89 -11.92
N LEU A 109 48.78 -7.03 -12.92
CA LEU A 109 48.37 -7.47 -14.26
C LEU A 109 49.60 -7.92 -15.05
N LYS A 110 49.69 -9.21 -15.34
CA LYS A 110 50.72 -9.78 -16.22
C LYS A 110 50.34 -9.69 -17.69
N LYS A 111 49.06 -9.95 -17.98
CA LYS A 111 48.54 -10.02 -19.34
C LYS A 111 47.04 -9.76 -19.32
N ALA A 112 46.51 -9.08 -20.31
CA ALA A 112 45.08 -9.05 -20.61
C ALA A 112 44.90 -9.50 -22.07
N TYR A 113 43.80 -10.14 -22.38
CA TYR A 113 43.51 -10.56 -23.74
C TYR A 113 42.01 -10.55 -24.02
N LEU A 114 41.66 -10.39 -25.29
CA LEU A 114 40.31 -10.51 -25.82
C LEU A 114 40.32 -11.66 -26.80
N ILE A 115 39.43 -12.62 -26.62
CA ILE A 115 39.22 -13.72 -27.55
C ILE A 115 37.80 -13.65 -28.12
N ILE A 116 37.68 -13.81 -29.43
CA ILE A 116 36.40 -13.93 -30.14
C ILE A 116 36.49 -15.24 -30.89
N THR A 117 35.63 -16.19 -30.56
CA THR A 117 35.66 -17.51 -31.21
C THR A 117 34.27 -18.01 -31.56
N THR A 118 34.08 -18.51 -32.78
CA THR A 118 32.79 -19.09 -33.22
C THR A 118 32.62 -20.57 -32.82
N LYS A 119 33.68 -21.21 -32.31
CA LYS A 119 33.70 -22.61 -31.83
C LYS A 119 34.72 -22.76 -30.69
N GLU A 120 34.84 -23.93 -30.04
CA GLU A 120 35.92 -24.14 -29.05
C GLU A 120 37.29 -24.02 -29.76
N PRO A 121 38.22 -23.19 -29.28
CA PRO A 121 39.44 -22.83 -30.01
C PRO A 121 40.49 -23.95 -30.11
N GLY A 122 40.25 -25.12 -29.51
CA GLY A 122 41.18 -26.26 -29.52
C GLY A 122 41.51 -26.83 -30.91
N ASP A 123 40.76 -26.43 -31.95
CA ASP A 123 40.96 -26.86 -33.33
C ASP A 123 41.92 -25.93 -34.14
N ILE A 124 42.40 -24.79 -33.60
CA ILE A 124 43.24 -23.81 -34.31
C ILE A 124 44.62 -23.64 -33.63
N ASP A 125 45.71 -23.81 -34.39
CA ASP A 125 47.07 -23.53 -33.91
C ASP A 125 47.32 -22.00 -33.86
N LEU A 126 47.23 -21.45 -32.66
CA LEU A 126 47.35 -20.02 -32.40
C LEU A 126 48.80 -19.54 -32.26
N ASP A 127 49.80 -20.43 -32.22
CA ASP A 127 51.21 -20.13 -31.87
C ASP A 127 51.33 -19.27 -30.59
N ILE A 128 50.37 -19.43 -29.68
CA ILE A 128 50.28 -18.75 -28.39
C ILE A 128 50.25 -19.85 -27.33
N LYS A 129 51.25 -19.87 -26.45
CA LYS A 129 51.31 -20.80 -25.32
C LYS A 129 50.26 -20.42 -24.27
N ASP A 130 49.65 -21.43 -23.65
CA ASP A 130 48.81 -21.31 -22.45
C ASP A 130 47.46 -20.57 -22.62
N LEU A 131 46.77 -20.80 -23.75
CA LEU A 131 45.35 -20.42 -23.87
C LEU A 131 44.45 -21.43 -23.15
N PRO A 132 43.64 -21.02 -22.15
CA PRO A 132 42.65 -21.88 -21.51
C PRO A 132 41.50 -22.23 -22.47
N THR A 133 40.67 -23.18 -22.07
CA THR A 133 39.50 -23.61 -22.84
C THR A 133 38.41 -22.55 -22.78
N TYR A 134 38.03 -21.98 -23.92
CA TYR A 134 36.96 -20.97 -24.01
C TYR A 134 35.71 -21.54 -24.66
N GLU A 135 34.55 -21.12 -24.15
CA GLU A 135 33.28 -21.36 -24.84
C GLU A 135 33.18 -20.49 -26.11
N PRO A 136 32.47 -20.96 -27.17
CA PRO A 136 32.15 -20.15 -28.34
C PRO A 136 31.50 -18.83 -27.93
N GLY A 137 32.07 -17.69 -28.33
CA GLY A 137 31.66 -16.38 -27.87
C GLY A 137 32.75 -15.30 -27.94
N ILE A 138 32.46 -14.15 -27.36
CA ILE A 138 33.42 -13.08 -27.06
C ILE A 138 33.75 -13.18 -25.58
N SER A 139 35.03 -13.22 -25.21
CA SER A 139 35.48 -13.21 -23.81
C SER A 139 36.69 -12.31 -23.62
N PHE A 140 36.71 -11.54 -22.54
CA PHE A 140 37.94 -10.94 -22.01
C PHE A 140 38.59 -11.94 -21.07
N GLY A 141 39.91 -12.03 -21.08
CA GLY A 141 40.63 -12.73 -20.03
C GLY A 141 41.85 -11.97 -19.55
N TYR A 142 42.24 -12.28 -18.33
CA TYR A 142 43.28 -11.58 -17.60
C TYR A 142 44.16 -12.62 -16.91
N GLU A 143 45.46 -12.42 -16.99
CA GLU A 143 46.43 -13.12 -16.17
C GLU A 143 46.92 -12.12 -15.13
N ILE A 144 46.57 -12.40 -13.89
CA ILE A 144 46.94 -11.56 -12.76
C ILE A 144 47.79 -12.36 -11.79
N THR A 145 48.78 -11.73 -11.19
CA THR A 145 49.37 -12.24 -9.95
C THR A 145 48.58 -11.66 -8.80
N LEU A 146 47.88 -12.52 -8.07
CA LEU A 146 47.20 -12.16 -6.84
C LEU A 146 47.88 -12.90 -5.69
N LEU A 147 48.32 -12.17 -4.66
CA LEU A 147 48.95 -12.75 -3.47
C LEU A 147 50.14 -13.67 -3.79
N GLU A 148 50.95 -13.27 -4.78
CA GLU A 148 52.12 -14.04 -5.26
C GLU A 148 51.78 -15.30 -6.07
N GLU A 149 50.49 -15.61 -6.28
CA GLU A 149 50.03 -16.69 -7.14
C GLU A 149 49.48 -16.15 -8.47
N ASP A 150 49.81 -16.82 -9.58
CA ASP A 150 49.27 -16.48 -10.88
C ASP A 150 47.89 -17.10 -11.08
N GLN A 151 46.91 -16.25 -11.37
CA GLN A 151 45.54 -16.63 -11.65
C GLN A 151 45.12 -16.14 -13.03
N GLN A 152 44.36 -17.00 -13.71
CA GLN A 152 43.79 -16.70 -15.02
C GLN A 152 42.27 -16.51 -14.88
N ILE A 153 41.80 -15.32 -15.22
CA ILE A 153 40.40 -14.90 -15.13
C ILE A 153 39.82 -14.81 -16.52
N THR A 154 38.59 -15.32 -16.72
CA THR A 154 37.85 -15.17 -17.98
C THR A 154 36.47 -14.58 -17.71
N LEU A 155 36.13 -13.52 -18.44
CA LEU A 155 34.89 -12.76 -18.41
C LEU A 155 34.17 -12.91 -19.77
N PRO A 156 33.20 -13.81 -19.89
CA PRO A 156 32.48 -14.03 -21.14
C PRO A 156 31.52 -12.86 -21.42
N VAL A 157 31.74 -12.12 -22.50
CA VAL A 157 30.95 -10.96 -22.92
C VAL A 157 29.70 -11.38 -23.70
N LEU A 158 29.84 -12.35 -24.60
CA LEU A 158 28.76 -12.86 -25.44
C LEU A 158 28.99 -14.34 -25.65
N LYS A 159 27.98 -15.20 -25.50
CA LYS A 159 28.09 -16.64 -25.79
C LYS A 159 27.37 -16.97 -27.09
N TYR A 160 28.00 -17.73 -27.98
CA TYR A 160 27.37 -18.25 -29.19
C TYR A 160 26.78 -19.64 -28.93
N LYS A 161 25.53 -19.88 -29.34
CA LYS A 161 24.86 -21.18 -29.15
C LYS A 161 25.63 -22.30 -29.88
N LYS A 162 25.94 -23.40 -29.18
CA LYS A 162 26.28 -24.68 -29.83
C LYS A 162 25.10 -25.07 -30.75
N LYS A 163 25.32 -25.15 -32.07
CA LYS A 163 24.33 -25.70 -33.01
C LYS A 163 24.09 -27.19 -32.67
N SER A 164 23.13 -27.45 -31.79
CA SER A 164 22.54 -28.78 -31.62
C SER A 164 21.75 -29.10 -32.88
N LYS A 165 22.05 -30.22 -33.54
CA LYS A 165 21.20 -30.78 -34.59
C LYS A 165 19.90 -31.28 -33.95
N ARG A 166 18.89 -30.41 -33.82
CA ARG A 166 17.47 -30.77 -33.97
C ARG A 166 16.52 -29.56 -33.93
N SER A 167 15.58 -29.60 -34.88
CA SER A 167 14.33 -28.83 -35.01
C SER A 167 14.41 -27.38 -35.50
N LEU A 168 14.08 -27.20 -36.79
CA LEU A 168 13.60 -25.93 -37.34
C LEU A 168 12.19 -25.66 -36.80
N THR A 169 12.06 -24.75 -35.84
CA THR A 169 10.96 -23.77 -35.81
C THR A 169 11.25 -22.70 -34.76
N THR A 170 10.96 -21.45 -35.11
CA THR A 170 11.07 -20.22 -34.29
C THR A 170 12.47 -19.61 -34.17
N MET A 171 12.86 -18.86 -35.21
CA MET A 171 13.87 -17.81 -35.10
C MET A 171 13.18 -16.48 -34.79
N LYS A 172 13.28 -16.03 -33.53
CA LYS A 172 13.43 -14.62 -33.10
C LYS A 172 13.32 -14.54 -31.58
N GLU A 173 14.47 -14.62 -30.92
CA GLU A 173 14.71 -13.92 -29.65
C GLU A 173 16.24 -13.73 -29.58
N GLU A 174 16.69 -12.52 -29.90
CA GLU A 174 18.04 -12.06 -29.60
C GLU A 174 18.13 -11.91 -28.07
N GLU A 175 18.98 -12.70 -27.40
CA GLU A 175 19.33 -12.50 -25.99
C GLU A 175 20.07 -11.15 -25.89
N LYS A 176 19.37 -10.07 -25.48
CA LYS A 176 20.00 -8.80 -25.12
C LYS A 176 20.94 -8.99 -23.92
N ASP A 177 22.10 -8.31 -23.97
CA ASP A 177 23.15 -8.16 -22.95
C ASP A 177 22.74 -8.60 -21.53
N LYS A 178 23.06 -9.84 -21.15
CA LYS A 178 23.14 -10.22 -19.73
C LYS A 178 24.48 -9.72 -19.19
N PRO A 179 24.52 -9.00 -18.06
CA PRO A 179 25.76 -8.54 -17.47
C PRO A 179 26.64 -9.73 -17.08
N SER A 180 27.87 -9.76 -17.56
CA SER A 180 28.87 -10.74 -17.14
C SER A 180 29.74 -10.16 -16.02
N ALA A 181 29.74 -10.85 -14.88
CA ALA A 181 30.53 -10.51 -13.71
C ALA A 181 31.39 -11.71 -13.30
N PHE A 182 32.63 -11.45 -12.90
CA PHE A 182 33.53 -12.41 -12.30
C PHE A 182 33.93 -11.90 -10.92
N THR A 183 33.64 -12.67 -9.88
CA THR A 183 33.94 -12.33 -8.49
C THR A 183 35.04 -13.25 -7.97
N LEU A 184 36.05 -12.64 -7.37
CA LEU A 184 37.18 -13.31 -6.76
C LEU A 184 37.17 -13.07 -5.25
N SER A 185 37.01 -14.14 -4.47
CA SER A 185 37.12 -14.06 -3.00
C SER A 185 38.58 -13.90 -2.59
N ILE A 186 38.87 -12.85 -1.82
CA ILE A 186 40.21 -12.53 -1.31
C ILE A 186 40.35 -12.92 0.16
N GLN A 187 39.33 -12.65 0.98
CA GLN A 187 39.29 -12.93 2.42
C GLN A 187 40.60 -12.56 3.17
N LYS A 188 41.18 -11.40 2.88
CA LYS A 188 42.49 -11.00 3.43
C LYS A 188 42.40 -9.82 4.38
N GLN A 189 42.96 -10.01 5.58
CA GLN A 189 43.12 -8.96 6.58
C GLN A 189 44.39 -8.14 6.32
N ILE A 190 44.25 -6.81 6.26
CA ILE A 190 45.31 -5.81 6.14
C ILE A 190 45.15 -4.78 7.26
N GLY A 191 45.75 -5.06 8.42
CA GLY A 191 45.55 -4.23 9.62
C GLY A 191 44.10 -4.31 10.10
N PRO A 192 43.39 -3.19 10.30
CA PRO A 192 41.97 -3.22 10.67
C PRO A 192 41.03 -3.55 9.49
N ILE A 193 41.52 -3.59 8.25
CA ILE A 193 40.68 -3.74 7.04
C ILE A 193 40.68 -5.21 6.59
N LEU A 194 39.52 -5.81 6.44
CA LEU A 194 39.29 -7.08 5.74
C LEU A 194 38.83 -6.79 4.30
N ILE A 195 39.50 -7.38 3.32
CA ILE A 195 39.04 -7.37 1.92
C ILE A 195 38.38 -8.72 1.63
N ASP A 196 37.08 -8.71 1.42
CA ASP A 196 36.28 -9.92 1.21
C ASP A 196 36.40 -10.41 -0.22
N SER A 197 36.12 -9.53 -1.19
CA SER A 197 36.10 -9.89 -2.61
C SER A 197 36.45 -8.71 -3.53
N ILE A 198 36.92 -9.05 -4.74
CA ILE A 198 37.01 -8.13 -5.87
C ILE A 198 36.18 -8.71 -7.01
N SER A 199 35.31 -7.89 -7.61
CA SER A 199 34.53 -8.28 -8.79
C SER A 199 34.83 -7.42 -9.99
N LEU A 200 34.96 -8.04 -11.16
CA LEU A 200 35.04 -7.36 -12.45
C LEU A 200 33.72 -7.56 -13.19
N LYS A 201 33.14 -6.49 -13.72
CA LYS A 201 31.86 -6.51 -14.43
C LYS A 201 31.98 -5.79 -15.76
N TYR A 202 31.36 -6.39 -16.79
CA TYR A 202 31.13 -5.75 -18.08
C TYR A 202 29.63 -5.65 -18.34
N ALA A 203 29.14 -4.43 -18.53
CA ALA A 203 27.74 -4.14 -18.87
C ALA A 203 27.64 -2.78 -19.58
N GLU A 204 26.73 -2.65 -20.53
CA GLU A 204 26.46 -1.37 -21.23
C GLU A 204 27.72 -0.69 -21.82
N GLN A 205 28.64 -1.48 -22.39
CA GLN A 205 29.95 -1.01 -22.89
C GLN A 205 30.82 -0.31 -21.84
N GLY A 206 30.60 -0.58 -20.56
CA GLY A 206 31.46 -0.16 -19.45
C GLY A 206 32.17 -1.35 -18.81
N ILE A 207 33.41 -1.13 -18.37
CA ILE A 207 34.14 -2.06 -17.50
C ILE A 207 34.18 -1.43 -16.10
N SER A 208 33.74 -2.16 -15.09
CA SER A 208 33.88 -1.77 -13.68
C SER A 208 34.57 -2.85 -12.86
N CYS A 209 35.35 -2.40 -11.88
CA CYS A 209 35.96 -3.22 -10.84
C CYS A 209 35.36 -2.77 -9.50
N SER A 210 34.75 -3.69 -8.76
CA SER A 210 34.18 -3.46 -7.44
C SER A 210 34.95 -4.19 -6.35
N ILE A 211 34.99 -3.59 -5.17
CA ILE A 211 35.66 -4.13 -3.99
C ILE A 211 34.64 -4.17 -2.85
N ASP A 212 34.54 -5.34 -2.22
CA ASP A 212 33.83 -5.51 -0.96
C ASP A 212 34.86 -5.61 0.16
N ALA A 213 34.72 -4.72 1.16
CA ALA A 213 35.67 -4.65 2.26
C ALA A 213 34.98 -4.20 3.55
N SER A 214 35.53 -4.62 4.68
CA SER A 214 35.14 -4.15 6.01
C SER A 214 36.34 -3.66 6.80
N MET A 215 36.12 -2.83 7.80
CA MET A 215 37.14 -2.29 8.69
C MET A 215 36.67 -2.36 10.13
N GLU A 216 37.42 -3.05 10.98
CA GLU A 216 37.13 -3.23 12.40
C GLU A 216 38.14 -2.44 13.26
N ILE A 217 37.63 -1.53 14.09
CA ILE A 217 38.40 -0.69 15.01
C ILE A 217 37.75 -0.79 16.41
N GLY A 218 38.18 -1.79 17.18
CA GLY A 218 37.60 -2.07 18.50
C GLY A 218 36.13 -2.49 18.35
N PRO A 219 35.17 -1.86 19.05
CA PRO A 219 33.75 -2.21 18.92
C PRO A 219 33.10 -1.70 17.62
N LEU A 220 33.79 -0.88 16.81
CA LEU A 220 33.26 -0.27 15.59
C LEU A 220 33.65 -1.09 14.35
N THR A 221 32.68 -1.45 13.53
CA THR A 221 32.85 -2.08 12.22
C THR A 221 32.24 -1.20 11.14
N ILE A 222 32.98 -0.90 10.08
CA ILE A 222 32.49 -0.20 8.89
C ILE A 222 32.58 -1.18 7.72
N SER A 223 31.51 -1.35 6.95
CA SER A 223 31.50 -2.20 5.75
C SER A 223 31.17 -1.40 4.50
N LEU A 224 31.85 -1.72 3.41
CA LEU A 224 31.65 -1.18 2.07
C LEU A 224 31.21 -2.31 1.17
N ASN A 225 30.07 -2.12 0.49
CA ASN A 225 29.54 -3.05 -0.49
C ASN A 225 29.65 -2.42 -1.87
N GLY A 226 30.27 -3.12 -2.80
CA GLY A 226 30.38 -2.71 -4.20
C GLY A 226 31.03 -1.34 -4.39
N LEU A 227 32.12 -1.02 -3.65
CA LEU A 227 32.92 0.16 -3.98
C LEU A 227 33.55 -0.08 -5.34
N SER A 228 32.99 0.54 -6.37
CA SER A 228 33.35 0.31 -7.74
C SER A 228 33.96 1.52 -8.41
N PHE A 229 34.95 1.24 -9.25
CA PHE A 229 35.56 2.16 -10.18
C PHE A 229 35.40 1.56 -11.57
N GLY A 230 34.82 2.32 -12.48
CA GLY A 230 34.63 1.86 -13.85
C GLY A 230 34.76 3.00 -14.84
N THR A 231 34.77 2.64 -16.11
CA THR A 231 34.83 3.62 -17.20
C THR A 231 34.09 3.05 -18.42
N SER A 232 33.50 3.93 -19.22
CA SER A 232 33.02 3.55 -20.54
C SER A 232 34.22 3.14 -21.40
N VAL A 233 34.04 2.11 -22.21
CA VAL A 233 35.10 1.66 -23.13
C VAL A 233 35.19 2.57 -24.37
N GLU A 234 34.15 3.36 -24.68
CA GLU A 234 34.19 4.33 -25.78
C GLU A 234 34.95 5.62 -25.40
N VAL A 235 34.78 6.09 -24.17
CA VAL A 235 35.40 7.31 -23.65
C VAL A 235 35.93 7.04 -22.25
N PHE A 236 37.24 7.19 -22.05
CA PHE A 236 37.85 7.04 -20.72
C PHE A 236 37.40 8.19 -19.79
N LYS A 237 36.27 7.98 -19.12
CA LYS A 237 35.68 8.87 -18.13
C LYS A 237 35.42 8.03 -16.87
N PRO A 238 36.39 7.97 -15.95
CA PRO A 238 36.27 7.14 -14.76
C PRO A 238 35.14 7.61 -13.87
N GLU A 239 34.28 6.69 -13.45
CA GLU A 239 33.18 6.91 -12.52
C GLU A 239 33.39 6.03 -11.29
N PHE A 240 33.13 6.60 -10.12
CA PHE A 240 33.19 5.92 -8.84
C PHE A 240 31.78 5.77 -8.32
N ILE A 241 31.42 4.55 -7.93
CA ILE A 241 30.10 4.20 -7.41
C ILE A 241 30.31 3.43 -6.11
N LEU A 242 29.50 3.71 -5.11
CA LEU A 242 29.40 2.89 -3.91
C LEU A 242 28.00 2.30 -3.86
N ASP A 243 27.91 0.97 -3.88
CA ASP A 243 26.62 0.27 -3.85
C ASP A 243 26.07 0.12 -2.44
N GLY A 244 26.90 0.22 -1.40
CA GLY A 244 26.40 0.29 -0.03
C GLY A 244 27.45 0.60 1.03
N LEU A 245 26.99 1.12 2.15
CA LEU A 245 27.78 1.44 3.33
C LEU A 245 27.06 0.89 4.57
N GLY A 246 27.76 0.17 5.43
CA GLY A 246 27.28 -0.29 6.72
C GLY A 246 28.16 0.20 7.87
N ILE A 247 27.55 0.48 9.01
CA ILE A 247 28.24 0.85 10.25
C ILE A 247 27.63 0.01 11.38
N GLU A 248 28.47 -0.63 12.17
CA GLU A 248 28.09 -1.38 13.36
C GLU A 248 28.97 -0.96 14.54
N TYR A 249 28.38 -0.83 15.72
CA TYR A 249 29.06 -0.55 16.97
C TYR A 249 28.46 -1.43 18.06
N THR A 250 29.22 -2.41 18.57
CA THR A 250 28.68 -3.42 19.49
C THR A 250 29.49 -3.51 20.80
N THR A 251 28.78 -3.39 21.93
CA THR A 251 29.29 -3.54 23.30
C THR A 251 28.24 -4.27 24.17
N THR A 252 28.58 -4.65 25.41
CA THR A 252 27.63 -5.31 26.33
C THR A 252 26.42 -4.45 26.70
N ALA A 253 26.52 -3.10 26.61
CA ALA A 253 25.45 -2.18 27.01
C ALA A 253 24.69 -1.54 25.84
N LEU A 254 25.31 -1.51 24.66
CA LEU A 254 24.84 -0.80 23.48
C LEU A 254 25.27 -1.55 22.22
N ALA A 255 24.32 -1.82 21.34
CA ALA A 255 24.57 -2.22 19.96
C ALA A 255 23.88 -1.23 19.01
N ILE A 256 24.62 -0.74 18.02
CA ILE A 256 24.11 0.09 16.93
C ILE A 256 24.49 -0.61 15.63
N ALA A 257 23.56 -0.82 14.73
CA ALA A 257 23.83 -1.34 13.40
C ALA A 257 23.02 -0.54 12.39
N GLY A 258 23.61 -0.15 11.27
CA GLY A 258 22.89 0.53 10.20
C GLY A 258 23.56 0.32 8.87
N ALA A 259 22.78 0.33 7.82
CA ALA A 259 23.27 0.19 6.45
C ALA A 259 22.46 1.07 5.50
N ALA A 260 23.09 1.50 4.43
CA ALA A 260 22.45 2.11 3.28
C ALA A 260 22.99 1.44 2.03
N ILE A 261 22.10 0.98 1.15
CA ILE A 261 22.43 0.36 -0.12
C ILE A 261 21.77 1.12 -1.26
N ARG A 262 22.44 1.16 -2.40
CA ARG A 262 21.90 1.66 -3.65
C ARG A 262 21.09 0.54 -4.29
N VAL A 263 19.83 0.83 -4.62
CA VAL A 263 18.97 -0.12 -5.32
C VAL A 263 19.33 -0.12 -6.81
N PRO A 264 19.72 -1.26 -7.41
CA PRO A 264 20.09 -1.32 -8.82
C PRO A 264 18.89 -1.02 -9.72
N LYS A 265 19.11 -0.27 -10.81
CA LYS A 265 18.08 0.01 -11.80
C LYS A 265 17.72 -1.28 -12.55
N LYS A 266 16.60 -1.92 -12.20
CA LYS A 266 16.16 -3.19 -12.81
C LYS A 266 15.54 -3.03 -14.20
N ASN A 267 14.98 -1.86 -14.52
CA ASN A 267 14.28 -1.62 -15.78
C ASN A 267 14.69 -0.25 -16.37
N PRO A 268 15.19 -0.19 -17.62
CA PRO A 268 15.52 1.08 -18.28
C PRO A 268 14.36 2.07 -18.32
N GLU A 269 13.13 1.56 -18.39
CA GLU A 269 11.89 2.35 -18.45
C GLU A 269 11.45 2.91 -17.09
N SER A 270 11.98 2.44 -15.95
CA SER A 270 11.59 2.93 -14.62
C SER A 270 11.85 4.44 -14.48
N ASP A 271 10.92 5.14 -13.81
CA ASP A 271 11.02 6.58 -13.52
C ASP A 271 11.98 6.93 -12.39
N ILE A 272 12.69 5.95 -11.86
CA ILE A 272 13.66 6.10 -10.77
C ILE A 272 15.05 6.27 -11.39
N VAL A 273 15.68 7.41 -11.13
CA VAL A 273 17.06 7.73 -11.55
C VAL A 273 18.06 7.11 -10.57
N MET A 274 17.73 7.18 -9.29
CA MET A 274 18.59 6.76 -8.19
C MET A 274 17.70 6.39 -7.02
N GLN A 275 18.07 5.34 -6.30
CA GLN A 275 17.40 4.99 -5.06
C GLN A 275 18.40 4.40 -4.07
N PHE A 276 18.24 4.78 -2.81
CA PHE A 276 18.96 4.25 -1.66
C PHE A 276 17.97 3.76 -0.62
N ASP A 277 18.20 2.56 -0.14
CA ASP A 277 17.43 1.93 0.91
C ASP A 277 18.34 1.73 2.11
N GLY A 278 17.86 2.01 3.31
CA GLY A 278 18.66 1.93 4.50
C GLY A 278 17.88 1.58 5.75
N GLU A 279 18.65 1.20 6.76
CA GLU A 279 18.17 0.71 8.03
C GLU A 279 19.03 1.25 9.19
N LEU A 280 18.44 1.27 10.37
CA LEU A 280 19.11 1.60 11.62
C LEU A 280 18.50 0.80 12.77
N ILE A 281 19.33 0.11 13.53
CA ILE A 281 18.96 -0.65 14.72
C ILE A 281 19.82 -0.11 15.87
N ILE A 282 19.17 0.24 16.98
CA ILE A 282 19.81 0.66 18.21
C ILE A 282 19.24 -0.20 19.33
N GLN A 283 20.05 -1.05 19.94
CA GLN A 283 19.68 -1.87 21.07
C GLN A 283 20.44 -1.43 22.31
N THR A 284 19.72 -1.16 23.39
CA THR A 284 20.25 -0.89 24.72
C THR A 284 19.63 -1.84 25.74
N GLN A 285 20.07 -1.77 26.99
CA GLN A 285 19.42 -2.50 28.09
C GLN A 285 18.00 -1.99 28.42
N LYS A 286 17.64 -0.76 28.01
CA LYS A 286 16.36 -0.12 28.38
C LYS A 286 15.35 -0.04 27.24
N PHE A 287 15.84 0.03 26.01
CA PHE A 287 15.00 0.13 24.83
C PHE A 287 15.71 -0.45 23.60
N GLY A 288 14.91 -0.86 22.62
CA GLY A 288 15.36 -1.17 21.27
C GLY A 288 14.67 -0.25 20.26
N LEU A 289 15.37 0.15 19.21
CA LEU A 289 14.84 0.91 18.09
C LEU A 289 15.24 0.22 16.80
N SER A 290 14.31 0.09 15.87
CA SER A 290 14.58 -0.34 14.50
C SER A 290 13.92 0.67 13.55
N ALA A 291 14.64 1.08 12.52
CA ALA A 291 14.15 2.01 11.52
C ALA A 291 14.52 1.51 10.12
N LEU A 292 13.61 1.70 9.18
CA LEU A 292 13.78 1.48 7.75
C LEU A 292 13.53 2.79 7.03
N ALA A 293 14.29 3.09 5.98
CA ALA A 293 14.08 4.25 5.16
C ALA A 293 14.47 3.99 3.70
N SER A 294 13.85 4.71 2.77
CA SER A 294 14.29 4.74 1.39
C SER A 294 14.19 6.14 0.85
N TYR A 295 15.17 6.54 0.04
CA TYR A 295 15.17 7.76 -0.74
C TYR A 295 15.33 7.40 -2.22
N ALA A 296 14.46 7.93 -3.07
CA ALA A 296 14.53 7.79 -4.51
C ALA A 296 14.41 9.15 -5.20
N GLN A 297 15.16 9.32 -6.28
CA GLN A 297 15.10 10.49 -7.15
C GLN A 297 14.36 10.11 -8.43
N LEU A 298 13.23 10.76 -8.71
CA LEU A 298 12.45 10.53 -9.92
C LEU A 298 13.04 11.27 -11.13
N LYS A 299 12.79 10.78 -12.35
CA LYS A 299 13.17 11.42 -13.62
C LYS A 299 12.64 12.86 -13.74
N SER A 300 11.50 13.15 -13.12
CA SER A 300 10.90 14.49 -13.05
C SER A 300 11.71 15.48 -12.21
N GLY A 301 12.71 15.02 -11.46
CA GLY A 301 13.45 15.84 -10.49
C GLY A 301 12.81 15.85 -9.09
N LEU A 302 11.64 15.23 -8.90
CA LEU A 302 11.00 15.14 -7.59
C LEU A 302 11.67 14.08 -6.70
N PRO A 303 11.92 14.37 -5.42
CA PRO A 303 12.35 13.37 -4.45
C PRO A 303 11.15 12.52 -4.01
N SER A 304 11.42 11.25 -3.74
CA SER A 304 10.53 10.27 -3.14
C SER A 304 11.23 9.70 -1.91
N PHE A 305 10.54 9.62 -0.77
CA PHE A 305 11.14 9.14 0.46
C PHE A 305 10.13 8.41 1.32
N PHE A 306 10.56 7.41 2.08
CA PHE A 306 9.82 6.95 3.24
C PHE A 306 10.74 6.66 4.40
N ALA A 307 10.19 6.71 5.62
CA ALA A 307 10.80 6.15 6.81
C ALA A 307 9.75 5.48 7.69
N PHE A 308 10.15 4.41 8.36
CA PHE A 308 9.35 3.71 9.35
C PHE A 308 10.22 3.35 10.55
N VAL A 309 9.70 3.52 11.75
CA VAL A 309 10.40 3.34 13.03
C VAL A 309 9.56 2.46 13.94
N ASN A 310 10.24 1.57 14.65
CA ASN A 310 9.72 0.65 15.63
C ASN A 310 10.54 0.81 16.92
N LEU A 311 9.93 1.34 17.98
CA LEU A 311 10.55 1.60 19.27
C LEU A 311 10.00 0.63 20.32
N ASN A 312 10.84 -0.26 20.81
CA ASN A 312 10.56 -1.20 21.89
C ASN A 312 10.99 -0.57 23.21
N ILE A 313 10.04 -0.01 23.96
CA ILE A 313 10.27 0.54 25.30
C ILE A 313 8.99 0.35 26.12
N PRO A 314 9.08 -0.22 27.34
CA PRO A 314 7.91 -0.37 28.20
C PRO A 314 7.46 1.00 28.70
N LEU A 315 6.49 1.61 28.02
CA LEU A 315 5.89 2.90 28.38
C LEU A 315 4.92 2.78 29.56
N GLY A 316 4.45 1.55 29.84
CA GLY A 316 3.52 1.26 30.91
C GLY A 316 2.06 1.50 30.51
N GLY A 317 1.17 1.60 31.49
CA GLY A 317 -0.27 1.72 31.29
C GLY A 317 -1.04 1.13 32.46
N PRO A 318 -2.39 1.19 32.45
CA PRO A 318 -3.18 0.45 33.43
C PRO A 318 -2.93 -1.07 33.32
N PRO A 319 -3.16 -1.86 34.39
CA PRO A 319 -2.89 -3.31 34.37
C PRO A 319 -3.59 -4.10 33.26
N PHE A 320 -4.73 -3.61 32.76
CA PHE A 320 -5.46 -4.25 31.67
C PHE A 320 -4.92 -3.90 30.27
N PHE A 321 -4.04 -2.89 30.13
CA PHE A 321 -3.48 -2.47 28.85
C PHE A 321 -2.18 -1.70 29.03
N MET A 322 -1.05 -2.38 28.90
CA MET A 322 0.29 -1.82 28.95
C MET A 322 0.83 -1.58 27.54
N VAL A 323 1.33 -0.38 27.28
CA VAL A 323 2.03 -0.06 26.04
C VAL A 323 3.50 -0.47 26.18
N THR A 324 3.93 -1.39 25.33
CA THR A 324 5.27 -2.00 25.34
C THR A 324 6.18 -1.47 24.22
N GLY A 325 5.63 -0.65 23.33
CA GLY A 325 6.38 0.00 22.26
C GLY A 325 5.52 0.89 21.38
N LEU A 326 6.17 1.64 20.51
CA LEU A 326 5.57 2.53 19.52
C LEU A 326 6.06 2.17 18.12
N MET A 327 5.22 2.40 17.14
CA MET A 327 5.54 2.25 15.71
C MET A 327 5.09 3.51 14.99
N GLY A 328 5.73 3.86 13.89
CA GLY A 328 5.27 4.96 13.08
C GLY A 328 6.14 5.20 11.86
N GLY A 329 5.58 5.84 10.85
CA GLY A 329 6.29 6.10 9.62
C GLY A 329 5.60 7.12 8.76
N LEU A 330 6.25 7.51 7.68
CA LEU A 330 5.70 8.40 6.68
C LEU A 330 6.27 8.09 5.30
N GLY A 331 5.53 8.43 4.27
CA GLY A 331 5.95 8.41 2.88
C GLY A 331 5.62 9.72 2.18
N PHE A 332 6.55 10.18 1.33
CA PHE A 332 6.43 11.38 0.51
C PHE A 332 6.75 11.05 -0.94
N ASN A 333 5.83 11.34 -1.85
CA ASN A 333 5.88 10.84 -3.24
C ASN A 333 6.14 9.32 -3.26
N ARG A 334 5.52 8.60 -2.34
CA ARG A 334 5.74 7.17 -2.11
C ARG A 334 4.39 6.53 -1.81
N ASN A 335 3.99 5.61 -2.67
CA ASN A 335 2.79 4.81 -2.50
C ASN A 335 3.05 3.66 -1.51
N LEU A 336 2.03 3.30 -0.74
CA LEU A 336 2.02 2.17 0.18
C LEU A 336 0.81 1.28 -0.14
N VAL A 337 1.07 0.07 -0.63
CA VAL A 337 0.03 -0.93 -0.84
C VAL A 337 -0.41 -1.45 0.53
N MET A 338 -1.70 -1.30 0.85
CA MET A 338 -2.26 -1.84 2.09
C MET A 338 -2.45 -3.36 1.94
N PRO A 339 -2.06 -4.16 2.95
CA PRO A 339 -2.32 -5.60 2.95
C PRO A 339 -3.81 -5.88 3.16
N ASP A 340 -4.33 -6.92 2.50
CA ASP A 340 -5.63 -7.47 2.83
C ASP A 340 -5.60 -8.10 4.24
N PHE A 341 -6.77 -8.29 4.84
CA PHE A 341 -6.90 -8.86 6.19
C PHE A 341 -6.19 -10.21 6.39
N ASN A 342 -6.02 -11.02 5.35
CA ASN A 342 -5.28 -12.30 5.38
C ASN A 342 -3.77 -12.15 5.10
N GLN A 343 -3.25 -10.95 4.89
CA GLN A 343 -1.83 -10.65 4.65
C GLN A 343 -1.15 -9.86 5.79
N VAL A 344 -1.89 -9.41 6.81
CA VAL A 344 -1.36 -8.52 7.84
C VAL A 344 -0.21 -9.15 8.65
N GLN A 345 -0.24 -10.47 8.90
CA GLN A 345 0.82 -11.18 9.63
C GLN A 345 2.16 -11.15 8.89
N ASP A 346 2.10 -11.15 7.56
CA ASP A 346 3.26 -11.20 6.65
C ASP A 346 3.65 -9.81 6.14
N PHE A 347 2.83 -8.80 6.43
CA PHE A 347 3.11 -7.44 6.03
C PHE A 347 4.41 -6.93 6.69
N PRO A 348 5.42 -6.51 5.91
CA PRO A 348 6.76 -6.31 6.45
C PRO A 348 6.83 -5.27 7.58
N LEU A 349 6.05 -4.18 7.50
CA LEU A 349 6.05 -3.13 8.54
C LEU A 349 5.48 -3.63 9.88
N MET A 350 4.64 -4.68 9.87
CA MET A 350 4.15 -5.35 11.08
C MET A 350 5.15 -6.39 11.60
N ALA A 351 6.00 -6.93 10.74
CA ALA A 351 7.02 -7.93 11.09
C ALA A 351 8.32 -7.33 11.67
N ILE A 352 8.57 -6.03 11.53
CA ILE A 352 9.80 -5.37 12.01
C ILE A 352 10.03 -5.65 13.51
N GLY A 353 11.22 -6.18 13.82
CA GLY A 353 11.66 -6.51 15.17
C GLY A 353 11.18 -7.87 15.69
N ARG A 354 10.68 -8.78 14.83
CA ARG A 354 10.59 -10.21 15.17
C ARG A 354 12.01 -10.77 15.35
N PRO A 355 12.28 -11.61 16.38
CA PRO A 355 13.55 -12.32 16.48
C PRO A 355 13.65 -13.28 15.30
N GLN A 356 14.67 -13.09 14.47
CA GLN A 356 14.95 -13.94 13.32
C GLN A 356 16.38 -14.47 13.45
N THR A 357 16.65 -15.67 12.92
CA THR A 357 17.98 -16.31 12.95
C THR A 357 18.89 -15.64 11.92
N GLY A 358 19.92 -14.90 12.36
CA GLY A 358 20.83 -14.15 11.48
C GLY A 358 21.27 -12.85 12.14
N THR A 359 22.14 -12.09 11.48
CA THR A 359 22.54 -10.76 11.95
C THR A 359 21.40 -9.75 11.78
N ALA A 360 21.35 -8.73 12.63
CA ALA A 360 20.33 -7.68 12.56
C ALA A 360 20.29 -6.99 11.18
N LYS A 361 21.44 -6.94 10.50
CA LYS A 361 21.62 -6.42 9.15
C LYS A 361 20.94 -7.26 8.06
N GLU A 362 21.07 -8.58 8.13
CA GLU A 362 20.48 -9.48 7.14
C GLU A 362 18.95 -9.41 7.16
N HIS A 363 18.36 -9.34 8.35
CA HIS A 363 16.91 -9.28 8.55
C HIS A 363 16.28 -8.00 8.03
N ALA A 364 16.92 -6.86 8.33
CA ALA A 364 16.40 -5.58 7.91
C ALA A 364 16.61 -5.34 6.40
N MET A 365 17.72 -5.83 5.82
CA MET A 365 17.94 -5.88 4.38
C MET A 365 16.89 -6.75 3.67
N GLU A 366 16.60 -7.92 4.23
CA GLU A 366 15.54 -8.79 3.76
C GLU A 366 14.18 -8.11 3.82
N THR A 367 13.86 -7.44 4.92
CA THR A 367 12.60 -6.69 5.08
C THR A 367 12.44 -5.62 3.99
N LEU A 368 13.49 -4.85 3.71
CA LEU A 368 13.49 -3.86 2.62
C LEU A 368 13.32 -4.53 1.26
N GLN A 369 14.03 -5.62 0.99
CA GLN A 369 13.89 -6.39 -0.24
C GLN A 369 12.47 -6.95 -0.43
N ILE A 370 11.78 -7.34 0.64
CA ILE A 370 10.37 -7.76 0.59
C ILE A 370 9.47 -6.55 0.30
N LEU A 371 9.67 -5.42 0.99
CA LEU A 371 8.90 -4.18 0.75
C LEU A 371 8.97 -3.70 -0.71
N GLU A 372 10.12 -3.90 -1.34
CA GLU A 372 10.36 -3.55 -2.73
C GLU A 372 9.97 -4.65 -3.74
N GLY A 373 9.44 -5.78 -3.30
CA GLY A 373 9.09 -6.91 -4.15
C GLY A 373 10.29 -7.62 -4.80
N GLN A 374 11.50 -7.44 -4.26
CA GLN A 374 12.69 -8.14 -4.73
C GLN A 374 12.75 -9.60 -4.21
N LYS A 375 12.38 -9.77 -2.94
CA LYS A 375 12.26 -11.07 -2.26
C LYS A 375 10.79 -11.39 -2.01
N ALA A 376 10.46 -12.67 -1.97
CA ALA A 376 9.13 -13.10 -1.55
C ALA A 376 8.97 -12.90 -0.04
N GLY A 377 7.76 -12.57 0.41
CA GLY A 377 7.40 -12.56 1.82
C GLY A 377 7.32 -13.98 2.40
N ALA A 378 6.89 -14.08 3.67
CA ALA A 378 6.70 -15.36 4.33
C ALA A 378 5.60 -16.22 3.66
N ASP A 379 4.63 -15.59 3.01
CA ASP A 379 3.59 -16.22 2.20
C ASP A 379 4.08 -16.76 0.83
N GLY A 380 5.38 -16.60 0.53
CA GLY A 380 5.98 -17.01 -0.73
C GLY A 380 5.64 -16.10 -1.92
N LYS A 381 4.91 -15.00 -1.72
CA LYS A 381 4.52 -14.07 -2.79
C LYS A 381 5.46 -12.87 -2.87
N LYS A 382 5.72 -12.42 -4.10
CA LYS A 382 6.47 -11.17 -4.35
C LYS A 382 5.47 -10.04 -4.55
N ILE A 383 5.29 -9.23 -3.52
CA ILE A 383 4.41 -8.06 -3.54
C ILE A 383 5.30 -6.83 -3.40
N GLN A 384 5.11 -5.86 -4.29
CA GLN A 384 5.81 -4.58 -4.20
C GLN A 384 5.01 -3.62 -3.31
N TRP A 385 5.21 -3.74 -2.00
CA TRP A 385 4.46 -3.01 -0.98
C TRP A 385 4.68 -1.50 -1.00
N ILE A 386 5.89 -1.04 -1.31
CA ILE A 386 6.24 0.38 -1.29
C ILE A 386 6.89 0.79 -2.61
N THR A 387 6.34 1.82 -3.26
CA THR A 387 6.80 2.28 -4.58
C THR A 387 6.94 3.80 -4.67
N PRO A 388 7.99 4.34 -5.33
CA PRO A 388 8.01 5.75 -5.72
C PRO A 388 6.84 6.09 -6.64
N LYS A 389 6.00 7.04 -6.23
CA LYS A 389 4.86 7.53 -7.01
C LYS A 389 4.60 8.99 -6.62
N ALA A 390 4.90 9.90 -7.55
CA ALA A 390 4.74 11.34 -7.30
C ALA A 390 3.27 11.66 -6.98
N GLY A 391 3.03 12.45 -5.93
CA GLY A 391 1.68 12.82 -5.49
C GLY A 391 1.03 11.89 -4.48
N ASP A 392 1.65 10.75 -4.14
CA ASP A 392 1.17 9.86 -3.06
C ASP A 392 1.94 10.11 -1.76
N TYR A 393 1.19 10.14 -0.66
CA TYR A 393 1.69 10.41 0.67
C TYR A 393 1.00 9.52 1.69
N TRP A 394 1.71 9.13 2.74
CA TRP A 394 1.10 8.41 3.84
C TRP A 394 1.75 8.74 5.18
N LEU A 395 1.01 8.54 6.25
CA LEU A 395 1.46 8.65 7.63
C LEU A 395 0.97 7.43 8.41
N ALA A 396 1.84 6.84 9.22
CA ALA A 396 1.52 5.69 10.06
C ALA A 396 1.90 5.98 11.52
N THR A 397 1.07 5.50 12.45
CA THR A 397 1.33 5.53 13.89
C THR A 397 0.74 4.30 14.54
N GLY A 398 1.43 3.71 15.50
CA GLY A 398 1.05 2.43 16.06
C GLY A 398 1.63 2.18 17.45
N VAL A 399 1.07 1.18 18.10
CA VAL A 399 1.45 0.75 19.44
C VAL A 399 1.69 -0.75 19.48
N LYS A 400 2.64 -1.16 20.30
CA LYS A 400 2.72 -2.53 20.80
C LYS A 400 2.13 -2.54 22.19
N PHE A 401 1.34 -3.56 22.49
CA PHE A 401 0.65 -3.64 23.76
C PHE A 401 0.68 -5.05 24.34
N SER A 402 0.52 -5.10 25.65
CA SER A 402 0.17 -6.30 26.40
C SER A 402 -1.08 -6.00 27.22
N SER A 403 -2.07 -6.88 27.17
CA SER A 403 -3.34 -6.77 27.88
C SER A 403 -3.49 -7.97 28.81
N PHE A 404 -3.66 -7.70 30.11
CA PHE A 404 -3.71 -8.70 31.18
C PHE A 404 -2.51 -9.66 31.23
N GLU A 405 -1.38 -9.31 30.60
CA GLU A 405 -0.19 -10.16 30.42
C GLU A 405 -0.45 -11.50 29.69
N ILE A 406 -1.63 -11.67 29.11
CA ILE A 406 -2.05 -12.90 28.39
C ILE A 406 -2.23 -12.63 26.89
N ILE A 407 -2.65 -11.41 26.54
CA ILE A 407 -2.82 -10.98 25.15
C ILE A 407 -1.71 -10.00 24.81
N GLU A 408 -0.96 -10.29 23.77
CA GLU A 408 0.03 -9.38 23.21
C GLU A 408 -0.41 -8.96 21.82
N GLY A 409 0.02 -7.78 21.37
CA GLY A 409 -0.35 -7.34 20.04
C GLY A 409 0.34 -6.08 19.53
N LYS A 410 0.03 -5.79 18.28
CA LYS A 410 0.49 -4.67 17.47
C LYS A 410 -0.73 -4.05 16.81
N LEU A 411 -0.87 -2.72 16.90
CA LEU A 411 -1.87 -1.96 16.15
C LEU A 411 -1.18 -0.83 15.41
N LEU A 412 -1.46 -0.68 14.12
CA LEU A 412 -0.89 0.35 13.25
C LEU A 412 -2.03 1.06 12.51
N LEU A 413 -2.23 2.34 12.81
CA LEU A 413 -3.09 3.23 12.04
C LEU A 413 -2.26 3.83 10.90
N VAL A 414 -2.79 3.77 9.68
CA VAL A 414 -2.20 4.35 8.48
C VAL A 414 -3.22 5.28 7.80
N ALA A 415 -2.78 6.45 7.39
CA ALA A 415 -3.55 7.39 6.59
C ALA A 415 -2.79 7.66 5.29
N GLU A 416 -3.42 7.36 4.16
CA GLU A 416 -2.93 7.66 2.82
C GLU A 416 -3.72 8.83 2.24
N PHE A 417 -3.02 9.76 1.58
CA PHE A 417 -3.58 10.95 0.97
C PHE A 417 -2.76 11.34 -0.26
N GLY A 418 -3.39 12.01 -1.23
CA GLY A 418 -2.75 12.33 -2.50
C GLY A 418 -3.73 12.11 -3.63
N HIS A 419 -3.52 11.05 -4.41
CA HIS A 419 -4.49 10.58 -5.40
C HIS A 419 -5.71 9.95 -4.75
N ASP A 420 -5.48 9.10 -3.74
CA ASP A 420 -6.51 8.39 -3.01
C ASP A 420 -6.51 8.84 -1.54
N LEU A 421 -7.69 8.86 -0.91
CA LEU A 421 -7.84 9.12 0.52
C LEU A 421 -8.33 7.84 1.20
N GLN A 422 -7.43 7.19 1.95
CA GLN A 422 -7.71 5.94 2.65
C GLN A 422 -7.17 6.00 4.08
N PHE A 423 -7.95 5.46 5.03
CA PHE A 423 -7.49 5.20 6.39
C PHE A 423 -7.54 3.70 6.64
N ALA A 424 -6.47 3.14 7.19
CA ALA A 424 -6.36 1.72 7.52
C ALA A 424 -5.94 1.53 8.98
N VAL A 425 -6.51 0.55 9.68
CA VAL A 425 -5.98 0.03 10.95
C VAL A 425 -5.59 -1.41 10.72
N LEU A 426 -4.31 -1.72 10.91
CA LEU A 426 -3.73 -3.05 10.81
C LEU A 426 -3.43 -3.57 12.21
N GLY A 427 -3.86 -4.79 12.50
CA GLY A 427 -3.74 -5.38 13.82
C GLY A 427 -3.21 -6.80 13.79
N LEU A 428 -2.33 -7.12 14.74
CA LEU A 428 -1.98 -8.48 15.12
C LEU A 428 -2.18 -8.61 16.62
N ALA A 429 -2.89 -9.64 17.05
CA ALA A 429 -3.04 -9.94 18.47
C ALA A 429 -2.91 -11.45 18.67
N TRP A 430 -2.17 -11.87 19.69
CA TRP A 430 -2.08 -13.27 20.04
C TRP A 430 -2.30 -13.48 21.53
N LEU A 431 -2.92 -14.62 21.83
CA LEU A 431 -3.15 -15.13 23.16
C LEU A 431 -2.43 -16.48 23.27
N SER A 432 -1.75 -16.70 24.39
CA SER A 432 -1.10 -17.98 24.66
C SER A 432 -1.30 -18.42 26.11
N PHE A 433 -1.53 -19.71 26.33
CA PHE A 433 -1.71 -20.25 27.68
C PHE A 433 -1.30 -21.75 27.77
N PRO A 434 -0.64 -22.18 28.87
CA PRO A 434 -0.08 -21.38 29.96
C PRO A 434 1.10 -20.52 29.50
N LEU A 435 1.42 -19.48 30.27
CA LEU A 435 2.53 -18.56 29.98
C LEU A 435 3.88 -19.21 30.34
N GLY A 436 4.94 -18.85 29.62
CA GLY A 436 6.32 -19.25 29.96
C GLY A 436 6.71 -20.68 29.60
N VAL A 437 5.90 -21.39 28.83
CA VAL A 437 6.21 -22.73 28.30
C VAL A 437 6.50 -22.68 26.80
N GLU A 438 7.23 -23.70 26.32
CA GLU A 438 7.49 -23.92 24.89
C GLU A 438 6.20 -24.08 24.08
N MET A 439 6.22 -23.76 22.79
CA MET A 439 5.01 -23.79 21.95
C MET A 439 4.34 -25.17 21.92
N SER A 440 5.12 -26.25 21.97
CA SER A 440 4.62 -27.63 21.99
C SER A 440 3.81 -27.98 23.24
N ASP A 441 4.03 -27.25 24.34
CA ASP A 441 3.43 -27.53 25.65
C ASP A 441 2.27 -26.57 25.97
N ARG A 442 1.95 -25.65 25.04
CA ARG A 442 0.82 -24.73 25.17
C ARG A 442 -0.48 -25.47 24.91
N PHE A 443 -1.50 -25.14 25.70
CA PHE A 443 -2.86 -25.65 25.48
C PHE A 443 -3.66 -24.75 24.55
N ILE A 444 -3.35 -23.46 24.49
CA ILE A 444 -4.07 -22.51 23.66
C ILE A 444 -3.05 -21.59 23.03
N PHE A 445 -3.10 -21.46 21.71
CA PHE A 445 -2.47 -20.38 20.98
C PHE A 445 -3.48 -19.86 19.98
N ILE A 446 -3.88 -18.60 20.10
CA ILE A 446 -4.80 -17.96 19.16
C ILE A 446 -4.07 -16.73 18.65
N GLU A 447 -3.85 -16.65 17.35
CA GLU A 447 -3.28 -15.48 16.69
C GLU A 447 -4.28 -14.95 15.68
N LEU A 448 -4.61 -13.68 15.82
CA LEU A 448 -5.63 -12.98 15.06
C LEU A 448 -4.97 -11.82 14.30
N GLN A 449 -5.25 -11.76 13.00
CA GLN A 449 -4.92 -10.63 12.16
C GLN A 449 -6.18 -9.83 11.83
N ILE A 450 -6.08 -8.49 11.86
CA ILE A 450 -7.21 -7.56 11.71
C ILE A 450 -6.84 -6.47 10.72
N GLU A 451 -7.81 -6.12 9.88
CA GLU A 451 -7.78 -4.97 8.98
C GLU A 451 -9.06 -4.15 9.16
N THR A 452 -8.95 -2.83 9.21
CA THR A 452 -10.09 -1.91 9.10
C THR A 452 -9.75 -0.86 8.06
N VAL A 453 -10.58 -0.71 7.02
CA VAL A 453 -10.36 0.25 5.93
C VAL A 453 -11.53 1.20 5.80
N LEU A 454 -11.24 2.49 5.69
CA LEU A 454 -12.19 3.55 5.34
C LEU A 454 -11.68 4.27 4.09
N LYS A 455 -12.48 4.24 3.02
CA LYS A 455 -12.28 5.01 1.78
C LYS A 455 -13.45 5.99 1.63
N PRO A 456 -13.35 7.21 2.18
CA PRO A 456 -14.50 8.13 2.24
C PRO A 456 -15.00 8.58 0.87
N ILE A 457 -14.10 8.75 -0.10
CA ILE A 457 -14.41 9.23 -1.46
C ILE A 457 -15.10 8.12 -2.25
N ASP A 458 -14.55 6.90 -2.18
CA ASP A 458 -15.12 5.72 -2.83
C ASP A 458 -16.39 5.20 -2.15
N GLY A 459 -16.66 5.66 -0.93
CA GLY A 459 -17.85 5.28 -0.18
C GLY A 459 -17.78 3.85 0.36
N TYR A 460 -16.66 3.47 0.97
CA TYR A 460 -16.46 2.12 1.52
C TYR A 460 -15.92 2.17 2.95
N PHE A 461 -16.46 1.31 3.80
CA PHE A 461 -15.95 1.01 5.13
C PHE A 461 -15.97 -0.50 5.35
N GLY A 462 -14.83 -1.08 5.73
CA GLY A 462 -14.67 -2.51 5.99
C GLY A 462 -13.90 -2.77 7.27
N VAL A 463 -14.29 -3.83 8.00
CA VAL A 463 -13.57 -4.39 9.15
C VAL A 463 -13.49 -5.90 8.94
N SER A 464 -12.30 -6.44 8.81
CA SER A 464 -12.09 -7.87 8.56
C SER A 464 -11.04 -8.42 9.52
N ALA A 465 -11.18 -9.69 9.90
CA ALA A 465 -10.23 -10.38 10.74
C ALA A 465 -10.15 -11.86 10.37
N SER A 466 -8.98 -12.47 10.59
CA SER A 466 -8.71 -13.88 10.28
C SER A 466 -7.86 -14.52 11.36
N LEU A 467 -8.16 -15.78 11.68
CA LEU A 467 -7.27 -16.62 12.49
C LEU A 467 -6.11 -17.11 11.62
N THR A 468 -4.88 -16.96 12.12
CA THR A 468 -3.70 -17.46 11.40
C THR A 468 -3.60 -18.97 11.51
N GLU A 469 -2.84 -19.59 10.60
CA GLU A 469 -2.57 -21.04 10.60
C GLU A 469 -1.86 -21.52 11.88
N ASN A 470 -1.28 -20.61 12.67
CA ASN A 470 -0.65 -20.94 13.95
C ASN A 470 -1.67 -21.23 15.06
N SER A 471 -2.95 -20.89 14.86
CA SER A 471 -3.96 -20.95 15.90
C SER A 471 -4.44 -22.38 16.19
N PHE A 472 -4.36 -22.81 17.45
CA PHE A 472 -4.78 -24.14 17.90
C PHE A 472 -5.40 -24.15 19.31
N LEU A 473 -6.13 -25.23 19.62
CA LEU A 473 -6.80 -25.44 20.91
C LEU A 473 -6.52 -26.84 21.47
N LEU A 474 -6.22 -26.96 22.76
CA LEU A 474 -5.81 -28.15 23.51
C LEU A 474 -4.47 -28.79 23.07
N THR A 475 -4.24 -28.98 21.78
CA THR A 475 -3.01 -29.53 21.19
C THR A 475 -2.74 -28.85 19.83
N PRO A 476 -1.48 -28.70 19.39
CA PRO A 476 -1.14 -28.19 18.05
C PRO A 476 -1.83 -28.94 16.89
N ASP A 477 -2.27 -30.19 17.08
CA ASP A 477 -2.96 -30.97 16.05
C ASP A 477 -4.40 -30.50 15.78
N ILE A 478 -5.00 -29.68 16.67
CA ILE A 478 -6.34 -29.11 16.52
C ILE A 478 -6.20 -27.69 15.97
N HIS A 479 -6.16 -27.58 14.65
CA HIS A 479 -6.00 -26.30 13.97
C HIS A 479 -7.34 -25.57 13.92
N LEU A 480 -7.34 -24.29 14.30
CA LEU A 480 -8.50 -23.42 14.21
C LEU A 480 -8.51 -22.68 12.88
N THR A 481 -9.69 -22.51 12.29
CA THR A 481 -9.90 -21.71 11.09
C THR A 481 -11.01 -20.71 11.34
N GLY A 482 -11.01 -19.60 10.62
CA GLY A 482 -12.16 -18.72 10.64
C GLY A 482 -11.86 -17.28 10.35
N ASP A 483 -12.70 -16.73 9.48
CA ASP A 483 -12.66 -15.33 9.11
C ASP A 483 -13.93 -14.61 9.53
N PHE A 484 -13.77 -13.31 9.72
CA PHE A 484 -14.82 -12.36 10.03
C PHE A 484 -14.70 -11.16 9.09
N SER A 485 -15.81 -10.64 8.62
CA SER A 485 -15.83 -9.39 7.85
C SER A 485 -17.16 -8.64 8.01
N PHE A 486 -17.07 -7.33 8.22
CA PHE A 486 -18.16 -6.38 8.13
C PHE A 486 -17.83 -5.32 7.09
N ASN A 487 -18.64 -5.20 6.04
CA ASN A 487 -18.46 -4.19 5.00
C ASN A 487 -19.73 -3.38 4.78
N LEU A 488 -19.54 -2.09 4.48
CA LEU A 488 -20.59 -1.11 4.23
C LEU A 488 -20.20 -0.26 3.03
N TRP A 489 -21.10 -0.17 2.06
CA TRP A 489 -20.96 0.71 0.90
C TRP A 489 -21.94 1.88 1.03
N PHE A 490 -21.49 3.09 0.74
CA PHE A 490 -22.25 4.33 0.94
C PHE A 490 -21.87 5.40 -0.09
N GLY A 491 -22.53 6.56 -0.03
CA GLY A 491 -22.20 7.70 -0.87
C GLY A 491 -22.41 7.41 -2.36
N ASN A 492 -21.41 7.73 -3.19
CA ASN A 492 -21.49 7.57 -4.64
C ASN A 492 -21.07 6.17 -5.13
N ASN A 493 -20.83 5.22 -4.22
CA ASN A 493 -20.48 3.86 -4.58
C ASN A 493 -21.62 3.18 -5.35
N ASP A 494 -21.31 2.40 -6.39
CA ASP A 494 -22.33 1.66 -7.16
C ASP A 494 -23.07 0.63 -6.29
N ASN A 495 -22.45 0.14 -5.20
CA ASN A 495 -23.05 -0.78 -4.24
C ASN A 495 -23.63 -0.07 -3.00
N ALA A 496 -23.75 1.26 -3.02
CA ALA A 496 -24.21 2.03 -1.87
C ALA A 496 -25.53 1.51 -1.29
N GLY A 497 -25.69 1.58 0.04
CA GLY A 497 -26.88 1.08 0.73
C GLY A 497 -26.85 -0.43 1.01
N GLN A 498 -25.86 -1.15 0.50
CA GLN A 498 -25.58 -2.53 0.90
C GLN A 498 -24.63 -2.58 2.11
N PHE A 499 -24.81 -3.63 2.90
CA PHE A 499 -23.85 -4.01 3.93
C PHE A 499 -23.81 -5.53 4.04
N VAL A 500 -22.75 -6.05 4.64
CA VAL A 500 -22.63 -7.45 5.01
C VAL A 500 -21.91 -7.55 6.33
N PHE A 501 -22.43 -8.37 7.22
CA PHE A 501 -21.70 -8.91 8.36
C PHE A 501 -21.60 -10.41 8.10
N THR A 502 -20.40 -10.97 8.07
CA THR A 502 -20.20 -12.40 7.91
C THR A 502 -19.09 -12.89 8.83
N ALA A 503 -19.32 -14.03 9.47
CA ALA A 503 -18.33 -14.75 10.25
C ALA A 503 -18.42 -16.19 9.79
N GLY A 504 -17.38 -16.72 9.15
CA GLY A 504 -17.44 -18.06 8.59
C GLY A 504 -18.19 -18.17 7.25
N GLY A 505 -18.57 -17.08 6.59
CA GLY A 505 -19.20 -17.10 5.27
C GLY A 505 -20.73 -17.20 5.29
N TYR A 506 -21.29 -17.71 4.20
CA TYR A 506 -22.72 -17.59 3.86
C TYR A 506 -23.44 -18.93 3.82
N HIS A 507 -24.78 -18.87 3.78
CA HIS A 507 -25.63 -20.02 3.52
C HIS A 507 -25.40 -20.57 2.10
N PRO A 508 -25.32 -21.90 1.87
CA PRO A 508 -25.03 -22.48 0.54
C PRO A 508 -25.99 -22.05 -0.58
N ALA A 509 -27.26 -21.78 -0.25
CA ALA A 509 -28.27 -21.30 -1.19
C ALA A 509 -28.25 -19.77 -1.45
N PHE A 510 -27.48 -19.00 -0.68
CA PHE A 510 -27.38 -17.55 -0.87
C PHE A 510 -26.54 -17.21 -2.10
N LYS A 511 -27.04 -16.30 -2.94
CA LYS A 511 -26.26 -15.79 -4.06
C LYS A 511 -25.34 -14.69 -3.56
N ILE A 512 -24.09 -15.03 -3.31
CA ILE A 512 -23.05 -14.09 -2.86
C ILE A 512 -22.78 -13.08 -3.99
N PRO A 513 -22.95 -11.76 -3.76
CA PRO A 513 -22.53 -10.73 -4.70
C PRO A 513 -21.01 -10.70 -4.86
N ASP A 514 -20.51 -10.36 -6.06
CA ASP A 514 -19.07 -10.39 -6.38
C ASP A 514 -18.22 -9.46 -5.51
N HIS A 515 -18.79 -8.37 -4.97
CA HIS A 515 -18.12 -7.42 -4.09
C HIS A 515 -18.19 -7.80 -2.60
N PHE A 516 -18.90 -8.86 -2.23
CA PHE A 516 -18.91 -9.34 -0.86
C PHE A 516 -17.62 -10.12 -0.56
N PRO A 517 -17.10 -10.06 0.68
CA PRO A 517 -15.86 -10.72 1.03
C PRO A 517 -16.02 -12.24 0.97
N GLU A 518 -14.99 -12.90 0.43
CA GLU A 518 -14.77 -14.33 0.61
C GLU A 518 -14.09 -14.55 1.96
N VAL A 519 -14.65 -15.46 2.76
CA VAL A 519 -14.22 -15.69 4.15
C VAL A 519 -14.24 -17.18 4.45
N GLU A 520 -13.23 -17.67 5.16
CA GLU A 520 -13.14 -19.05 5.60
C GLU A 520 -14.11 -19.39 6.74
N ARG A 521 -14.59 -20.64 6.77
CA ARG A 521 -15.52 -21.14 7.79
C ARG A 521 -14.90 -21.03 9.19
N LEU A 522 -15.69 -20.59 10.16
CA LEU A 522 -15.33 -20.68 11.58
C LEU A 522 -15.31 -22.15 11.98
N GLY A 523 -14.16 -22.69 12.34
CA GLY A 523 -14.04 -24.14 12.49
C GLY A 523 -12.79 -24.62 13.18
N PHE A 524 -12.69 -25.93 13.25
CA PHE A 524 -11.52 -26.66 13.69
C PHE A 524 -11.33 -27.91 12.84
N ASN A 525 -10.07 -28.32 12.70
CA ASN A 525 -9.67 -29.58 12.11
C ASN A 525 -8.79 -30.33 13.11
N TRP A 526 -9.19 -31.57 13.45
CA TRP A 526 -8.47 -32.41 14.38
C TRP A 526 -8.19 -33.79 13.77
N GLN A 527 -6.92 -34.06 13.51
CA GLN A 527 -6.45 -35.40 13.17
C GLN A 527 -6.10 -36.16 14.46
N ILE A 528 -7.02 -36.99 14.95
CA ILE A 528 -6.84 -37.73 16.22
C ILE A 528 -5.78 -38.81 16.09
N SER A 529 -5.76 -39.49 14.94
CA SER A 529 -4.79 -40.53 14.58
C SER A 529 -4.65 -40.61 13.06
N THR A 530 -3.84 -41.52 12.51
CA THR A 530 -3.80 -41.76 11.05
C THR A 530 -5.16 -42.14 10.47
N ASP A 531 -6.06 -42.68 11.29
CA ASP A 531 -7.30 -43.30 10.85
C ASP A 531 -8.54 -42.48 11.24
N VAL A 532 -8.44 -41.57 12.20
CA VAL A 532 -9.58 -40.81 12.73
C VAL A 532 -9.38 -39.31 12.57
N SER A 533 -10.35 -38.63 11.99
CA SER A 533 -10.40 -37.16 11.93
C SER A 533 -11.77 -36.59 12.32
N ILE A 534 -11.74 -35.40 12.91
CA ILE A 534 -12.94 -34.61 13.26
C ILE A 534 -12.80 -33.22 12.65
N LYS A 535 -13.82 -32.79 11.93
CA LYS A 535 -13.91 -31.45 11.36
C LYS A 535 -15.22 -30.78 11.77
N GLY A 536 -15.12 -29.60 12.37
CA GLY A 536 -16.27 -28.76 12.70
C GLY A 536 -16.20 -27.45 11.93
N ASN A 537 -17.29 -27.04 11.29
CA ASN A 537 -17.42 -25.77 10.59
C ASN A 537 -18.71 -25.09 11.01
N SER A 538 -18.70 -23.77 11.00
CA SER A 538 -19.87 -22.92 11.26
C SER A 538 -19.77 -21.62 10.50
N TYR A 539 -20.93 -21.00 10.32
CA TYR A 539 -21.04 -19.70 9.68
C TYR A 539 -22.24 -18.92 10.20
N PHE A 540 -22.14 -17.61 10.07
CA PHE A 540 -23.17 -16.65 10.39
C PHE A 540 -23.04 -15.47 9.44
N ALA A 541 -24.14 -15.02 8.84
CA ALA A 541 -24.13 -13.82 8.02
C ALA A 541 -25.42 -13.02 8.17
N ILE A 542 -25.31 -11.69 8.10
CA ILE A 542 -26.41 -10.75 8.05
C ILE A 542 -26.20 -9.84 6.85
N THR A 543 -27.26 -9.67 6.07
CA THR A 543 -27.37 -8.75 4.94
C THR A 543 -28.66 -7.93 5.09
N PRO A 544 -28.84 -6.86 4.29
CA PRO A 544 -30.09 -6.10 4.28
C PRO A 544 -31.36 -6.94 4.06
N SER A 545 -31.26 -8.08 3.35
CA SER A 545 -32.43 -8.90 2.98
C SER A 545 -32.65 -10.09 3.91
N CYS A 546 -31.59 -10.68 4.45
CA CYS A 546 -31.67 -11.92 5.22
C CYS A 546 -30.54 -12.10 6.24
N GLY A 547 -30.83 -12.91 7.27
CA GLY A 547 -29.89 -13.49 8.21
C GLY A 547 -29.68 -14.97 7.91
N MET A 548 -28.49 -15.47 8.18
CA MET A 548 -28.04 -16.82 7.87
C MET A 548 -27.23 -17.35 9.04
N ALA A 549 -27.39 -18.62 9.34
CA ALA A 549 -26.52 -19.32 10.27
C ALA A 549 -26.43 -20.79 9.85
N GLY A 550 -25.33 -21.44 10.17
CA GLY A 550 -25.27 -22.89 10.00
C GLY A 550 -24.02 -23.49 10.58
N ASN A 551 -24.04 -24.81 10.71
CA ASN A 551 -22.92 -25.59 11.16
C ASN A 551 -22.87 -26.94 10.44
N ARG A 552 -21.69 -27.54 10.45
CA ARG A 552 -21.43 -28.88 9.97
C ARG A 552 -20.36 -29.53 10.83
N LEU A 553 -20.65 -30.73 11.31
CA LEU A 553 -19.74 -31.59 12.05
C LEU A 553 -19.54 -32.87 11.25
N GLU A 554 -18.30 -33.23 10.98
CA GLU A 554 -17.90 -34.43 10.26
C GLU A 554 -16.90 -35.21 11.12
N LEU A 555 -17.21 -36.49 11.38
CA LEU A 555 -16.29 -37.44 11.98
C LEU A 555 -16.02 -38.52 10.94
N LEU A 556 -14.75 -38.78 10.67
CA LEU A 556 -14.31 -39.76 9.68
C LEU A 556 -13.39 -40.78 10.35
N PHE A 557 -13.70 -42.07 10.16
CA PHE A 557 -12.80 -43.18 10.44
C PHE A 557 -12.45 -43.86 9.12
N GLN A 558 -11.17 -44.06 8.84
CA GLN A 558 -10.68 -44.77 7.67
C GLN A 558 -9.47 -45.62 8.05
N HIS A 559 -9.61 -46.94 7.98
CA HIS A 559 -8.53 -47.89 8.23
C HIS A 559 -8.59 -48.99 7.15
N ASP A 560 -7.50 -49.16 6.41
CA ASP A 560 -7.41 -50.02 5.23
C ASP A 560 -8.56 -49.78 4.24
N SER A 561 -9.39 -50.80 4.01
CA SER A 561 -10.54 -50.78 3.12
C SER A 561 -11.86 -50.43 3.81
N ILE A 562 -11.85 -50.13 5.11
CA ILE A 562 -13.03 -49.72 5.88
C ILE A 562 -13.05 -48.21 6.00
N LYS A 563 -14.19 -47.60 5.68
CA LYS A 563 -14.46 -46.18 5.91
C LYS A 563 -15.81 -46.02 6.59
N ALA A 564 -15.86 -45.37 7.75
CA ALA A 564 -17.08 -45.00 8.45
C ALA A 564 -17.14 -43.48 8.66
N TRP A 565 -18.32 -42.90 8.58
CA TRP A 565 -18.50 -41.46 8.77
C TRP A 565 -19.77 -41.16 9.55
N PHE A 566 -19.72 -40.04 10.27
CA PHE A 566 -20.87 -39.36 10.85
C PHE A 566 -20.84 -37.91 10.37
N THR A 567 -21.97 -37.44 9.83
CA THR A 567 -22.15 -36.05 9.41
C THR A 567 -23.41 -35.49 10.05
N SER A 568 -23.29 -34.34 10.70
CA SER A 568 -24.41 -33.55 11.19
C SER A 568 -24.30 -32.15 10.61
N GLU A 569 -25.37 -31.64 10.02
CA GLU A 569 -25.41 -30.33 9.37
C GLU A 569 -26.72 -29.63 9.74
N ALA A 570 -26.65 -28.34 10.08
CA ALA A 570 -27.84 -27.52 10.25
C ALA A 570 -27.64 -26.19 9.54
N ASN A 571 -28.56 -25.84 8.64
CA ASN A 571 -28.56 -24.57 7.92
C ASN A 571 -29.86 -23.82 8.21
N PHE A 572 -29.71 -22.54 8.56
CA PHE A 572 -30.80 -21.63 8.87
C PHE A 572 -30.71 -20.42 7.94
N LEU A 573 -31.86 -20.04 7.39
CA LEU A 573 -32.03 -18.87 6.55
C LEU A 573 -33.26 -18.11 7.02
N VAL A 574 -33.09 -16.84 7.36
CA VAL A 574 -34.14 -15.96 7.89
C VAL A 574 -34.26 -14.77 6.96
N ASN A 575 -35.45 -14.49 6.43
CA ASN A 575 -35.73 -13.23 5.75
C ASN A 575 -36.34 -12.27 6.75
N TRP A 576 -35.91 -11.00 6.71
CA TRP A 576 -36.35 -10.02 7.71
C TRP A 576 -37.80 -9.61 7.53
N HIS A 577 -38.23 -9.40 6.28
CA HIS A 577 -39.47 -8.68 6.00
C HIS A 577 -40.25 -9.22 4.80
N PRO A 578 -41.45 -9.79 5.03
CA PRO A 578 -41.95 -10.24 6.33
C PRO A 578 -41.04 -11.31 6.92
N PHE A 579 -41.00 -11.37 8.24
CA PHE A 579 -40.21 -12.36 8.95
C PHE A 579 -40.62 -13.76 8.51
N THR A 580 -39.68 -14.48 7.91
CA THR A 580 -39.82 -15.91 7.60
C THR A 580 -38.50 -16.60 7.85
N PHE A 581 -38.55 -17.89 8.18
CA PHE A 581 -37.35 -18.70 8.29
C PHE A 581 -37.54 -20.03 7.56
N GLN A 582 -36.41 -20.56 7.10
CA GLN A 582 -36.24 -21.93 6.62
C GLN A 582 -35.07 -22.53 7.39
N ALA A 583 -35.23 -23.76 7.87
CA ALA A 583 -34.16 -24.50 8.51
C ALA A 583 -34.10 -25.92 7.95
N THR A 584 -32.89 -26.37 7.59
CA THR A 584 -32.62 -27.74 7.16
C THR A 584 -31.64 -28.35 8.15
N ILE A 585 -32.03 -29.43 8.82
CA ILE A 585 -31.18 -30.18 9.75
C ILE A 585 -31.02 -31.58 9.18
N HIS A 586 -29.78 -32.01 8.99
CA HIS A 586 -29.43 -33.28 8.40
C HIS A 586 -28.45 -34.03 9.30
N ILE A 587 -28.72 -35.32 9.51
CA ILE A 587 -27.80 -36.24 10.20
C ILE A 587 -27.68 -37.50 9.35
N GLU A 588 -26.47 -37.96 9.09
CA GLU A 588 -26.17 -39.21 8.41
C GLU A 588 -25.05 -39.97 9.12
N VAL A 589 -25.22 -41.28 9.22
CA VAL A 589 -24.20 -42.23 9.66
C VAL A 589 -24.06 -43.29 8.58
N GLY A 590 -22.82 -43.59 8.19
CA GLY A 590 -22.58 -44.59 7.17
C GLY A 590 -21.28 -45.35 7.34
N VAL A 591 -21.22 -46.50 6.69
CA VAL A 591 -20.04 -47.35 6.60
C VAL A 591 -19.90 -47.85 5.17
N SER A 592 -18.65 -47.99 4.75
CA SER A 592 -18.30 -48.61 3.48
C SER A 592 -17.10 -49.53 3.62
N LYS A 593 -17.10 -50.61 2.82
CA LYS A 593 -16.01 -51.57 2.73
C LYS A 593 -15.65 -51.77 1.26
N CYS A 594 -14.39 -51.54 0.92
CA CYS A 594 -13.82 -51.93 -0.37
C CYS A 594 -13.36 -53.40 -0.30
N PHE A 595 -13.72 -54.19 -1.31
CA PHE A 595 -13.27 -55.55 -1.50
C PHE A 595 -12.38 -55.61 -2.74
N ASP A 596 -11.15 -56.03 -2.56
CA ASP A 596 -10.19 -56.21 -3.65
C ASP A 596 -10.44 -57.57 -4.29
N LEU A 597 -11.03 -57.58 -5.48
CA LEU A 597 -11.13 -58.75 -6.34
C LEU A 597 -9.96 -58.70 -7.33
N TYR A 598 -9.41 -59.85 -7.71
CA TYR A 598 -8.15 -59.99 -8.47
C TYR A 598 -8.03 -59.10 -9.74
N LEU A 599 -9.14 -58.65 -10.34
CA LEU A 599 -9.20 -57.75 -11.50
C LEU A 599 -10.08 -56.49 -11.29
N CYS A 600 -10.74 -56.31 -10.14
CA CYS A 600 -11.67 -55.20 -9.90
C CYS A 600 -11.88 -54.89 -8.41
N HIS A 601 -12.27 -53.66 -8.08
CA HIS A 601 -12.58 -53.26 -6.70
C HIS A 601 -14.10 -53.15 -6.56
N TYR A 602 -14.67 -53.73 -5.50
CA TYR A 602 -16.11 -53.65 -5.20
C TYR A 602 -16.33 -52.95 -3.87
N THR A 603 -17.03 -51.82 -3.88
CA THR A 603 -17.31 -51.06 -2.66
C THR A 603 -18.77 -51.23 -2.23
N GLN A 604 -18.98 -51.82 -1.06
CA GLN A 604 -20.29 -51.84 -0.40
C GLN A 604 -20.45 -50.58 0.45
N LYS A 605 -21.59 -49.89 0.32
CA LYS A 605 -21.92 -48.69 1.07
C LYS A 605 -23.30 -48.83 1.70
N VAL A 606 -23.41 -48.63 3.00
CA VAL A 606 -24.69 -48.55 3.72
C VAL A 606 -24.69 -47.29 4.57
N SER A 607 -25.74 -46.47 4.46
CA SER A 607 -25.96 -45.33 5.35
C SER A 607 -27.41 -45.21 5.80
N THR A 608 -27.59 -44.59 6.96
CA THR A 608 -28.88 -44.25 7.55
C THR A 608 -28.81 -42.82 8.04
N GLY A 609 -29.90 -42.08 7.90
CA GLY A 609 -29.94 -40.68 8.27
C GLY A 609 -31.35 -40.11 8.31
N ALA A 610 -31.46 -38.85 8.71
CA ALA A 610 -32.70 -38.11 8.67
C ALA A 610 -32.47 -36.66 8.28
N THR A 611 -33.40 -36.09 7.52
CA THR A 611 -33.41 -34.69 7.11
C THR A 611 -34.71 -34.05 7.57
N LEU A 612 -34.62 -33.03 8.41
CA LEU A 612 -35.74 -32.20 8.85
C LEU A 612 -35.69 -30.86 8.13
N ASN A 613 -36.72 -30.58 7.34
CA ASN A 613 -36.98 -29.27 6.76
C ASN A 613 -38.07 -28.56 7.57
N LEU A 614 -37.80 -27.36 8.06
CA LEU A 614 -38.73 -26.51 8.80
C LEU A 614 -38.90 -25.17 8.10
N TRP A 615 -40.12 -24.64 8.13
CA TRP A 615 -40.44 -23.30 7.63
C TRP A 615 -41.45 -22.60 8.53
N GLY A 616 -41.52 -21.27 8.46
CA GLY A 616 -42.59 -20.50 9.08
C GLY A 616 -42.32 -19.00 9.12
N PRO A 617 -43.22 -18.18 9.71
CA PRO A 617 -44.54 -18.53 10.27
C PRO A 617 -45.70 -18.51 9.25
N PRO A 618 -46.82 -19.26 9.45
CA PRO A 618 -47.03 -20.30 10.47
C PRO A 618 -46.05 -21.48 10.30
N ILE A 619 -45.72 -22.14 11.41
CA ILE A 619 -44.72 -23.20 11.43
C ILE A 619 -45.24 -24.47 10.74
N GLY A 620 -44.42 -25.03 9.87
CA GLY A 620 -44.60 -26.36 9.28
C GLY A 620 -43.27 -27.03 9.00
N GLY A 621 -43.31 -28.32 8.65
CA GLY A 621 -42.10 -29.07 8.35
C GLY A 621 -42.33 -30.40 7.66
N LYS A 622 -41.21 -30.96 7.20
CA LYS A 622 -41.10 -32.27 6.56
C LYS A 622 -39.89 -33.01 7.12
N VAL A 623 -40.11 -34.19 7.69
CA VAL A 623 -39.03 -35.13 8.07
C VAL A 623 -38.89 -36.18 6.98
N GLU A 624 -37.69 -36.41 6.49
CA GLU A 624 -37.32 -37.51 5.61
C GLU A 624 -36.36 -38.44 6.35
N ILE A 625 -36.74 -39.69 6.56
CA ILE A 625 -35.90 -40.71 7.19
C ILE A 625 -35.35 -41.60 6.08
N HIS A 626 -34.03 -41.65 5.93
CA HIS A 626 -33.32 -42.47 4.95
C HIS A 626 -32.78 -43.72 5.66
N ALA A 627 -33.29 -44.89 5.30
CA ALA A 627 -32.84 -46.17 5.85
C ALA A 627 -32.42 -47.11 4.71
N ALA A 628 -31.12 -47.15 4.40
CA ALA A 628 -30.47 -47.99 3.38
C ALA A 628 -31.07 -47.92 1.95
N ILE A 629 -32.28 -48.45 1.74
CA ILE A 629 -33.00 -48.51 0.46
C ILE A 629 -34.39 -47.83 0.49
N VAL A 630 -34.88 -47.40 1.66
CA VAL A 630 -36.21 -46.76 1.80
C VAL A 630 -36.05 -45.34 2.33
N THR A 631 -36.82 -44.40 1.76
CA THR A 631 -37.01 -43.05 2.30
C THR A 631 -38.46 -42.90 2.76
N ILE A 632 -38.67 -42.54 4.03
CA ILE A 632 -40.00 -42.27 4.60
C ILE A 632 -40.14 -40.76 4.80
N SER A 633 -41.17 -40.14 4.20
CA SER A 633 -41.46 -38.70 4.36
C SER A 633 -42.68 -38.47 5.25
N ILE A 634 -42.54 -37.63 6.28
CA ILE A 634 -43.59 -37.28 7.24
C ILE A 634 -43.76 -35.75 7.22
N TYR A 635 -44.96 -35.27 6.92
CA TYR A 635 -45.31 -33.84 6.89
C TYR A 635 -46.07 -33.44 8.14
N PHE A 636 -45.84 -32.24 8.67
CA PHE A 636 -46.55 -31.70 9.83
C PHE A 636 -46.67 -30.17 9.77
N GLY A 637 -47.65 -29.61 10.50
CA GLY A 637 -47.88 -28.17 10.57
C GLY A 637 -48.42 -27.56 9.27
N ALA A 638 -48.17 -26.27 9.06
CA ALA A 638 -48.70 -25.53 7.91
C ALA A 638 -47.99 -25.91 6.59
N PRO A 639 -48.69 -26.00 5.44
CA PRO A 639 -48.05 -26.24 4.15
C PRO A 639 -47.18 -25.05 3.71
N GLU A 640 -46.03 -25.34 3.08
CA GLU A 640 -45.02 -24.37 2.64
C GLU A 640 -45.60 -23.28 1.71
N THR A 641 -46.57 -23.64 0.86
CA THR A 641 -47.19 -22.72 -0.12
C THR A 641 -48.03 -21.61 0.51
N LEU A 642 -48.57 -21.80 1.71
CA LEU A 642 -49.37 -20.77 2.39
C LEU A 642 -48.52 -19.63 2.93
N VAL A 643 -47.26 -19.90 3.28
CA VAL A 643 -46.35 -18.94 3.92
C VAL A 643 -45.78 -17.95 2.90
N ASN A 644 -45.55 -18.39 1.65
CA ASN A 644 -44.76 -17.63 0.70
C ASN A 644 -45.58 -16.73 -0.26
N ASN A 645 -46.89 -16.93 -0.39
CA ASN A 645 -47.68 -16.25 -1.43
C ASN A 645 -48.57 -15.11 -0.90
N GLN A 646 -48.48 -14.76 0.40
CA GLN A 646 -49.31 -13.72 1.02
C GLN A 646 -48.64 -12.33 0.93
N LYS A 647 -49.39 -11.34 0.42
CA LYS A 647 -48.96 -9.93 0.38
C LYS A 647 -49.26 -9.22 1.71
N LEU A 648 -48.44 -8.23 2.06
CA LEU A 648 -48.66 -7.34 3.20
C LEU A 648 -49.66 -6.22 2.89
N ASP A 649 -50.38 -5.77 3.91
CA ASP A 649 -51.13 -4.51 3.87
C ASP A 649 -50.23 -3.31 4.25
N TRP A 650 -50.77 -2.08 4.13
CA TRP A 650 -50.00 -0.87 4.46
C TRP A 650 -49.62 -0.80 5.94
N LYS A 651 -50.48 -1.28 6.83
CA LYS A 651 -50.25 -1.20 8.28
C LYS A 651 -49.03 -2.06 8.65
N SER A 652 -48.99 -3.31 8.21
CA SER A 652 -47.85 -4.21 8.38
C SER A 652 -46.61 -3.73 7.64
N PHE A 653 -46.74 -3.21 6.41
CA PHE A 653 -45.61 -2.68 5.66
C PHE A 653 -44.98 -1.44 6.32
N SER A 654 -45.78 -0.52 6.84
CA SER A 654 -45.27 0.71 7.47
C SER A 654 -44.46 0.45 8.74
N GLN A 655 -44.65 -0.71 9.39
CA GLN A 655 -43.85 -1.15 10.54
C GLN A 655 -42.43 -1.58 10.15
N LEU A 656 -42.19 -1.87 8.86
CA LEU A 656 -40.87 -2.23 8.32
C LEU A 656 -39.99 -0.98 8.07
N LEU A 657 -40.60 0.20 8.04
CA LEU A 657 -39.92 1.46 7.80
C LEU A 657 -39.45 2.08 9.13
N PRO A 658 -38.44 2.97 9.10
CA PRO A 658 -38.09 3.78 10.26
C PRO A 658 -39.30 4.51 10.83
N LYS A 659 -39.19 4.89 12.11
CA LYS A 659 -40.23 5.70 12.78
C LYS A 659 -40.57 6.91 11.91
N PRO A 660 -41.83 7.38 11.87
CA PRO A 660 -42.24 8.48 10.98
C PRO A 660 -41.38 9.74 11.08
N THR A 661 -40.79 10.03 12.25
CA THR A 661 -39.88 11.15 12.49
C THR A 661 -38.51 11.02 11.80
N ASP A 662 -38.12 9.80 11.40
CA ASP A 662 -36.82 9.47 10.81
C ASP A 662 -36.92 9.12 9.32
N VAL A 663 -38.13 9.04 8.76
CA VAL A 663 -38.36 8.74 7.34
C VAL A 663 -37.76 9.80 6.44
N CYS A 664 -38.00 11.08 6.76
CA CYS A 664 -37.45 12.22 6.04
C CYS A 664 -36.46 12.98 6.94
N LYS A 665 -35.24 13.18 6.47
CA LYS A 665 -34.18 13.90 7.18
C LYS A 665 -33.74 15.14 6.41
N ILE A 666 -33.31 16.14 7.15
CA ILE A 666 -32.71 17.36 6.60
C ILE A 666 -31.34 17.52 7.24
N ASN A 667 -30.30 17.71 6.43
CA ASN A 667 -28.92 17.85 6.88
C ASN A 667 -28.27 19.08 6.26
N ALA A 668 -27.58 19.89 7.05
CA ALA A 668 -26.73 20.95 6.51
C ALA A 668 -25.50 20.33 5.82
N LYS A 669 -25.14 20.85 4.64
CA LYS A 669 -24.02 20.37 3.82
C LYS A 669 -22.88 21.38 3.75
N ALA A 670 -23.20 22.68 3.69
CA ALA A 670 -22.21 23.75 3.70
C ALA A 670 -22.77 24.98 4.44
N GLY A 671 -21.88 25.83 4.94
CA GLY A 671 -22.25 27.08 5.59
C GLY A 671 -22.83 26.95 7.01
N LEU A 672 -22.85 25.76 7.63
CA LEU A 672 -23.21 25.60 9.04
C LEU A 672 -22.13 26.21 9.94
N VAL A 673 -22.50 27.13 10.83
CA VAL A 673 -21.60 27.77 11.79
C VAL A 673 -21.72 27.13 13.17
N LYS A 674 -22.96 26.99 13.66
CA LYS A 674 -23.26 26.38 14.95
C LYS A 674 -24.68 25.79 14.95
N GLU A 675 -24.86 24.71 15.69
CA GLU A 675 -26.19 24.18 16.05
C GLU A 675 -26.57 24.72 17.43
N LEU A 676 -27.76 25.29 17.54
CA LEU A 676 -28.35 25.78 18.77
C LEU A 676 -29.63 25.00 19.08
N GLN A 677 -30.08 25.08 20.33
CA GLN A 677 -31.36 24.53 20.73
C GLN A 677 -32.37 25.65 20.96
N LYS A 678 -33.64 25.37 20.66
CA LYS A 678 -34.77 26.25 20.92
C LYS A 678 -35.79 25.52 21.75
N ASP A 679 -36.12 26.07 22.90
CA ASP A 679 -37.18 25.59 23.76
C ASP A 679 -38.53 25.61 22.99
N LYS A 680 -39.23 24.47 22.94
CA LYS A 680 -40.49 24.36 22.20
C LYS A 680 -41.62 25.20 22.82
N ARG A 681 -41.61 25.42 24.13
CA ARG A 681 -42.63 26.15 24.89
C ARG A 681 -42.34 27.65 24.90
N THR A 682 -41.15 28.05 25.35
CA THR A 682 -40.79 29.47 25.48
C THR A 682 -40.36 30.10 24.16
N LYS A 683 -40.07 29.28 23.13
CA LYS A 683 -39.55 29.70 21.82
C LYS A 683 -38.23 30.47 21.89
N LYS A 684 -37.54 30.47 23.04
CA LYS A 684 -36.24 31.12 23.23
C LYS A 684 -35.12 30.22 22.72
N ILE A 685 -34.08 30.85 22.17
CA ILE A 685 -32.84 30.18 21.80
C ILE A 685 -32.03 29.96 23.07
N ILE A 686 -31.60 28.73 23.29
CA ILE A 686 -30.78 28.31 24.41
C ILE A 686 -29.32 28.43 23.96
N PHE A 687 -28.58 29.29 24.65
CA PHE A 687 -27.13 29.40 24.53
C PHE A 687 -26.47 28.56 25.65
N SER A 688 -25.26 28.04 25.42
CA SER A 688 -24.58 27.08 26.31
C SER A 688 -24.63 27.46 27.80
N ASN A 689 -24.83 26.47 28.68
CA ASN A 689 -24.93 26.53 30.15
C ASN A 689 -26.33 26.80 30.76
N GLN A 690 -27.41 26.63 30.02
CA GLN A 690 -28.77 26.62 30.58
C GLN A 690 -29.34 25.19 30.59
N THR A 691 -29.55 24.63 31.78
CA THR A 691 -30.31 23.38 31.96
C THR A 691 -31.79 23.64 31.69
N THR A 692 -32.42 22.84 30.84
CA THR A 692 -33.86 22.90 30.57
C THR A 692 -34.47 21.51 30.75
N SER A 693 -35.65 21.43 31.38
CA SER A 693 -36.42 20.18 31.51
C SER A 693 -37.38 19.93 30.34
N ASP A 694 -37.42 20.84 29.36
CA ASP A 694 -38.44 20.88 28.30
C ASP A 694 -37.88 20.36 26.97
N GLN A 695 -38.76 19.85 26.11
CA GLN A 695 -38.39 19.41 24.75
C GLN A 695 -37.87 20.59 23.92
N THR A 696 -36.72 20.40 23.25
CA THR A 696 -36.10 21.42 22.40
C THR A 696 -36.23 21.09 20.90
N THR A 697 -35.95 22.08 20.05
CA THR A 697 -35.86 21.96 18.58
C THR A 697 -34.50 22.47 18.12
N LYS A 698 -33.88 21.77 17.17
CA LYS A 698 -32.59 22.17 16.61
C LYS A 698 -32.74 23.42 15.73
N ILE A 699 -31.83 24.37 15.90
CA ILE A 699 -31.67 25.55 15.05
C ILE A 699 -30.28 25.52 14.44
N TRP A 700 -30.19 25.70 13.13
CA TRP A 700 -28.92 25.96 12.46
C TRP A 700 -28.66 27.45 12.35
N VAL A 701 -27.50 27.90 12.82
CA VAL A 701 -26.94 29.20 12.50
C VAL A 701 -26.02 29.01 11.31
N VAL A 702 -26.32 29.70 10.21
CA VAL A 702 -25.71 29.42 8.91
C VAL A 702 -25.16 30.70 8.29
N ARG A 703 -24.07 30.58 7.52
CA ARG A 703 -23.57 31.64 6.66
C ARG A 703 -24.39 31.66 5.38
N ALA A 704 -25.18 32.72 5.18
CA ALA A 704 -26.07 32.83 4.04
C ALA A 704 -25.35 32.65 2.69
N GLY A 705 -24.11 33.15 2.56
CA GLY A 705 -23.43 33.19 1.27
C GLY A 705 -22.96 31.87 0.68
N ASN A 706 -22.96 30.79 1.47
CA ASN A 706 -22.62 29.45 0.99
C ASN A 706 -23.48 28.35 1.66
N PHE A 707 -24.67 28.71 2.16
CA PHE A 707 -25.51 27.75 2.84
C PHE A 707 -26.08 26.74 1.85
N GLN A 708 -25.86 25.46 2.15
CA GLN A 708 -26.40 24.35 1.40
C GLN A 708 -26.94 23.32 2.40
N PHE A 709 -28.07 22.71 2.09
CA PHE A 709 -28.63 21.62 2.87
C PHE A 709 -29.24 20.57 1.94
N SER A 710 -29.35 19.34 2.44
CA SER A 710 -29.98 18.24 1.73
C SER A 710 -31.21 17.76 2.47
N THR A 711 -32.21 17.33 1.72
CA THR A 711 -33.33 16.51 2.18
C THR A 711 -33.13 15.08 1.68
N GLN A 712 -33.46 14.10 2.52
CA GLN A 712 -33.32 12.68 2.21
C GLN A 712 -34.53 11.92 2.76
N SER A 713 -34.97 10.89 2.06
CA SER A 713 -36.07 10.01 2.41
C SER A 713 -35.65 8.55 2.24
N VAL A 714 -36.03 7.69 3.18
CA VAL A 714 -35.86 6.22 3.07
C VAL A 714 -36.91 5.57 2.16
N ILE A 715 -37.95 6.32 1.79
CA ILE A 715 -38.97 5.93 0.81
C ILE A 715 -38.61 6.62 -0.51
N PRO A 716 -38.49 5.88 -1.63
CA PRO A 716 -38.22 6.49 -2.92
C PRO A 716 -39.41 7.31 -3.39
N ALA A 717 -39.13 8.39 -4.11
CA ALA A 717 -40.12 9.24 -4.72
C ALA A 717 -40.26 8.92 -6.22
N SER A 718 -41.49 8.85 -6.72
CA SER A 718 -41.75 8.86 -8.16
C SER A 718 -41.58 10.28 -8.74
N ARG A 719 -41.72 11.31 -7.91
CA ARG A 719 -41.56 12.71 -8.27
C ARG A 719 -41.07 13.55 -7.10
N LEU A 720 -40.16 14.47 -7.40
CA LEU A 720 -39.72 15.50 -6.45
C LEU A 720 -40.41 16.84 -6.74
N THR A 721 -40.93 17.49 -5.72
CA THR A 721 -41.61 18.79 -5.82
C THR A 721 -41.14 19.76 -4.74
N TYR A 722 -41.36 21.04 -4.97
CA TYR A 722 -41.17 22.07 -3.95
C TYR A 722 -42.26 23.14 -4.05
N GLY A 723 -42.47 23.84 -2.94
CA GLY A 723 -43.52 24.85 -2.81
C GLY A 723 -44.63 24.44 -1.84
N THR A 724 -45.71 25.22 -1.85
CA THR A 724 -46.81 25.07 -0.90
C THR A 724 -47.82 24.01 -1.34
N ASN A 725 -48.09 23.89 -2.64
CA ASN A 725 -49.03 22.91 -3.22
C ASN A 725 -48.38 22.03 -4.30
N ASN A 726 -47.11 21.66 -4.13
CA ASN A 726 -46.31 20.97 -5.17
C ASN A 726 -46.20 21.82 -6.45
N ASP A 727 -46.12 23.14 -6.27
CA ASP A 727 -46.25 24.16 -7.31
C ASP A 727 -45.19 24.01 -8.41
N TYR A 728 -44.00 23.54 -8.01
CA TYR A 728 -42.88 23.33 -8.90
C TYR A 728 -42.38 21.89 -8.79
N GLY A 729 -42.15 21.26 -9.94
CA GLY A 729 -41.60 19.91 -10.02
C GLY A 729 -40.33 19.91 -10.85
N HIS A 730 -39.37 19.09 -10.48
CA HIS A 730 -38.25 18.82 -11.37
C HIS A 730 -38.73 17.93 -12.53
N ASN A 731 -38.36 18.26 -13.77
CA ASN A 731 -38.57 17.39 -14.94
C ASN A 731 -37.60 16.20 -14.90
N THR A 732 -37.75 15.31 -13.93
CA THR A 732 -37.12 13.98 -13.94
C THR A 732 -38.08 13.00 -14.59
N PRO A 733 -37.61 12.02 -15.39
CA PRO A 733 -38.46 10.94 -15.87
C PRO A 733 -39.18 10.30 -14.68
N SER A 734 -40.51 10.18 -14.75
CA SER A 734 -41.28 9.51 -13.70
C SER A 734 -40.75 8.09 -13.54
N GLN A 735 -40.21 7.77 -12.36
CA GLN A 735 -39.84 6.41 -12.00
C GLN A 735 -41.05 5.75 -11.33
N ASP A 736 -41.51 4.64 -11.89
CA ASP A 736 -42.55 3.82 -11.27
C ASP A 736 -41.98 3.18 -10.00
N ILE A 737 -42.55 3.49 -8.84
CA ILE A 737 -42.15 2.85 -7.58
C ILE A 737 -42.90 1.53 -7.42
N SER A 738 -42.20 0.49 -6.97
CA SER A 738 -42.81 -0.78 -6.57
C SER A 738 -42.71 -0.95 -5.06
N ILE A 739 -43.65 -1.69 -4.49
CA ILE A 739 -43.59 -2.10 -3.09
C ILE A 739 -43.71 -3.62 -3.09
N ARG A 740 -42.54 -4.29 -3.12
CA ARG A 740 -42.44 -5.74 -3.27
C ARG A 740 -43.27 -6.49 -2.24
N PRO A 741 -43.18 -6.20 -0.92
CA PRO A 741 -43.96 -6.94 0.08
C PRO A 741 -45.47 -6.76 -0.02
N MET A 742 -45.94 -5.68 -0.64
CA MET A 742 -47.37 -5.44 -0.86
C MET A 742 -47.86 -5.95 -2.22
N ASN A 743 -46.97 -6.52 -3.03
CA ASN A 743 -47.23 -6.90 -4.42
C ASN A 743 -47.83 -5.73 -5.23
N LEU A 744 -47.27 -4.52 -5.06
CA LEU A 744 -47.69 -3.30 -5.76
C LEU A 744 -46.61 -2.86 -6.75
N VAL A 745 -47.07 -2.32 -7.89
CA VAL A 745 -46.26 -1.70 -8.94
C VAL A 745 -46.87 -0.35 -9.30
N LYS A 746 -46.06 0.57 -9.85
CA LYS A 746 -46.50 1.90 -10.30
C LYS A 746 -47.14 2.76 -9.19
N VAL A 747 -46.60 2.65 -7.98
CA VAL A 747 -47.02 3.45 -6.83
C VAL A 747 -46.51 4.88 -7.00
N THR A 748 -47.36 5.86 -6.71
CA THR A 748 -46.97 7.27 -6.70
C THR A 748 -46.48 7.65 -5.30
N SER A 749 -45.29 8.25 -5.24
CA SER A 749 -44.67 8.76 -4.01
C SER A 749 -44.10 10.15 -4.30
N ILE A 750 -44.55 11.16 -3.55
CA ILE A 750 -44.17 12.56 -3.80
C ILE A 750 -43.35 13.08 -2.62
N HIS A 751 -42.10 13.45 -2.89
CA HIS A 751 -41.24 14.15 -1.92
C HIS A 751 -41.36 15.66 -2.14
N ASN A 752 -42.08 16.34 -1.25
CA ASN A 752 -42.30 17.78 -1.33
C ASN A 752 -41.46 18.56 -0.30
N VAL A 753 -40.71 19.57 -0.77
CA VAL A 753 -39.96 20.48 0.11
C VAL A 753 -40.71 21.81 0.24
N LYS A 754 -41.02 22.19 1.48
CA LYS A 754 -41.65 23.47 1.81
C LYS A 754 -40.74 24.31 2.70
N ILE A 755 -40.48 25.56 2.28
CA ILE A 755 -39.61 26.50 2.99
C ILE A 755 -40.42 27.74 3.30
N SER A 756 -40.34 28.21 4.55
CA SER A 756 -41.19 29.30 5.07
C SER A 756 -40.42 30.22 6.01
N LYS A 757 -40.75 31.52 5.98
CA LYS A 757 -40.27 32.53 6.93
C LYS A 757 -41.07 32.46 8.25
N ASN A 758 -40.38 32.79 9.35
CA ASN A 758 -40.87 32.85 10.74
C ASN A 758 -41.15 31.50 11.43
N ALA A 759 -41.09 31.51 12.76
CA ALA A 759 -41.13 30.32 13.62
C ALA A 759 -42.41 29.46 13.52
N ASN A 760 -43.49 30.01 12.95
CA ASN A 760 -44.78 29.33 12.81
C ASN A 760 -45.01 28.79 11.39
N GLY A 761 -44.04 28.97 10.47
CA GLY A 761 -44.08 28.45 9.11
C GLY A 761 -45.17 29.04 8.20
N SER A 762 -45.74 30.18 8.58
CA SER A 762 -46.97 30.71 7.98
C SER A 762 -46.76 31.47 6.66
N ILE A 763 -45.54 31.93 6.38
CA ILE A 763 -45.23 32.74 5.19
C ILE A 763 -44.30 31.93 4.28
N PRO A 764 -44.72 31.47 3.10
CA PRO A 764 -43.84 30.81 2.14
C PRO A 764 -42.64 31.70 1.78
N LEU A 765 -41.44 31.10 1.73
CA LEU A 765 -40.25 31.78 1.24
C LEU A 765 -40.24 31.69 -0.29
N ASP A 766 -39.96 32.79 -0.98
CA ASP A 766 -39.63 32.75 -2.40
C ASP A 766 -38.27 32.10 -2.58
N VAL A 767 -38.25 30.98 -3.31
CA VAL A 767 -37.08 30.14 -3.57
C VAL A 767 -36.79 30.03 -5.06
N THR A 768 -37.32 30.95 -5.87
CA THR A 768 -37.16 30.94 -7.34
C THR A 768 -35.68 30.98 -7.76
N ASP A 769 -34.86 31.72 -7.03
CA ASP A 769 -33.41 31.84 -7.29
C ASP A 769 -32.56 30.75 -6.62
N TRP A 770 -33.18 29.77 -5.95
CA TRP A 770 -32.48 28.70 -5.27
C TRP A 770 -32.23 27.54 -6.22
N LYS A 771 -31.08 26.88 -6.10
CA LYS A 771 -30.75 25.72 -6.92
C LYS A 771 -31.17 24.44 -6.22
N PHE A 772 -32.15 23.73 -6.78
CA PHE A 772 -32.58 22.41 -6.34
C PHE A 772 -31.97 21.34 -7.24
N THR A 773 -31.12 20.48 -6.68
CA THR A 773 -30.48 19.35 -7.38
C THR A 773 -31.04 18.04 -6.83
N PRO A 774 -31.63 17.14 -7.65
CA PRO A 774 -32.12 15.85 -7.18
C PRO A 774 -31.00 14.99 -6.57
N ASN A 775 -31.32 14.32 -5.48
CA ASN A 775 -30.47 13.29 -4.89
C ASN A 775 -31.00 11.92 -5.28
N TYR A 776 -30.07 11.01 -5.52
CA TYR A 776 -30.34 9.62 -5.86
C TYR A 776 -29.60 8.73 -4.88
N ASP A 777 -30.27 7.66 -4.43
CA ASP A 777 -29.63 6.60 -3.65
C ASP A 777 -30.05 5.24 -4.20
N ASN A 778 -29.27 4.22 -3.89
CA ASN A 778 -29.61 2.83 -4.14
C ASN A 778 -30.42 2.31 -2.94
N LEU A 779 -31.55 1.65 -3.20
CA LEU A 779 -32.44 1.17 -2.15
C LEU A 779 -32.63 -0.34 -2.21
N ALA A 780 -32.91 -0.98 -1.08
CA ALA A 780 -33.05 -2.43 -1.02
C ALA A 780 -34.17 -2.94 -1.94
N ALA A 781 -33.83 -3.83 -2.88
CA ALA A 781 -34.82 -4.42 -3.80
C ALA A 781 -35.88 -5.25 -3.05
N ALA A 782 -35.53 -5.79 -1.88
CA ALA A 782 -36.46 -6.51 -1.00
C ALA A 782 -37.70 -5.68 -0.62
N LEU A 783 -37.58 -4.35 -0.53
CA LEU A 783 -38.68 -3.44 -0.24
C LEU A 783 -39.26 -2.80 -1.51
N TRP A 784 -38.37 -2.27 -2.36
CA TRP A 784 -38.76 -1.35 -3.44
C TRP A 784 -38.65 -1.92 -4.85
N GLY A 785 -38.12 -3.14 -4.99
CA GLY A 785 -38.00 -3.80 -6.28
C GLY A 785 -39.33 -4.33 -6.81
N LEU A 786 -39.32 -4.85 -8.04
CA LEU A 786 -40.50 -5.50 -8.61
C LEU A 786 -40.94 -6.70 -7.75
N PRO A 787 -42.26 -6.97 -7.63
CA PRO A 787 -42.77 -8.19 -7.03
C PRO A 787 -42.23 -9.43 -7.74
N LEU A 788 -41.79 -10.41 -6.95
CA LEU A 788 -41.26 -11.67 -7.46
C LEU A 788 -42.39 -12.65 -7.73
N LYS A 789 -42.17 -13.58 -8.67
CA LYS A 789 -43.12 -14.64 -9.01
C LYS A 789 -42.45 -16.02 -9.03
N ASP A 790 -43.17 -17.06 -8.63
CA ASP A 790 -42.76 -18.45 -8.80
C ASP A 790 -42.84 -18.89 -10.27
N LYS A 791 -42.43 -20.15 -10.53
CA LYS A 791 -42.51 -20.76 -11.88
C LYS A 791 -43.94 -20.82 -12.44
N ASN A 792 -44.95 -20.78 -11.57
CA ASN A 792 -46.36 -20.83 -11.92
C ASN A 792 -46.98 -19.42 -12.06
N GLY A 793 -46.19 -18.36 -11.88
CA GLY A 793 -46.62 -16.96 -11.97
C GLY A 793 -47.28 -16.39 -10.71
N ASN A 794 -47.32 -17.14 -9.60
CA ASN A 794 -47.85 -16.66 -8.33
C ASN A 794 -46.85 -15.72 -7.65
N PHE A 795 -47.34 -14.70 -6.96
CA PHE A 795 -46.50 -13.83 -6.14
C PHE A 795 -45.74 -14.65 -5.11
N ILE A 796 -44.44 -14.38 -4.98
CA ILE A 796 -43.62 -14.92 -3.90
C ILE A 796 -43.05 -13.78 -3.07
N GLN A 797 -43.23 -13.92 -1.77
CA GLN A 797 -42.76 -12.99 -0.78
C GLN A 797 -41.27 -13.18 -0.50
N ASN A 798 -40.81 -14.43 -0.50
CA ASN A 798 -39.45 -14.84 -0.21
C ASN A 798 -38.93 -15.83 -1.28
N PRO A 799 -37.88 -15.49 -2.03
CA PRO A 799 -37.30 -16.41 -3.00
C PRO A 799 -36.51 -17.54 -2.30
N SER A 800 -36.49 -18.73 -2.90
CA SER A 800 -35.68 -19.87 -2.41
C SER A 800 -34.16 -19.64 -2.50
N LYS A 801 -33.75 -18.60 -3.24
CA LYS A 801 -32.36 -18.13 -3.37
C LYS A 801 -32.35 -16.63 -3.10
N PRO A 802 -32.24 -16.21 -1.84
CA PRO A 802 -32.17 -14.79 -1.52
C PRO A 802 -30.87 -14.17 -2.04
N SER A 803 -30.94 -12.87 -2.29
CA SER A 803 -29.84 -12.01 -2.70
C SER A 803 -29.87 -10.71 -1.89
N ALA A 804 -28.79 -9.94 -1.92
CA ALA A 804 -28.70 -8.62 -1.28
C ALA A 804 -28.92 -7.46 -2.27
N ASP A 805 -29.67 -7.71 -3.36
CA ASP A 805 -29.78 -6.77 -4.48
C ASP A 805 -30.38 -5.42 -4.08
N THR A 806 -29.87 -4.35 -4.71
CA THR A 806 -30.40 -3.00 -4.67
C THR A 806 -31.12 -2.63 -5.97
N ILE A 807 -31.98 -1.63 -5.90
CA ILE A 807 -32.46 -0.89 -7.06
C ILE A 807 -31.70 0.43 -7.13
N ASP A 808 -31.07 0.68 -8.27
CA ASP A 808 -30.13 1.78 -8.38
C ASP A 808 -30.85 3.10 -8.66
N LYS A 809 -30.21 4.20 -8.26
CA LYS A 809 -30.55 5.57 -8.65
C LYS A 809 -32.03 5.92 -8.45
N GLN A 810 -32.56 5.62 -7.27
CA GLN A 810 -33.90 6.02 -6.85
C GLN A 810 -33.90 7.45 -6.32
N LEU A 811 -34.92 8.23 -6.66
CA LEU A 811 -35.06 9.60 -6.15
C LEU A 811 -35.35 9.59 -4.64
N THR A 812 -34.47 10.19 -3.85
CA THR A 812 -34.60 10.21 -2.38
C THR A 812 -34.68 11.61 -1.77
N GLY A 813 -34.48 12.66 -2.57
CA GLY A 813 -34.69 14.03 -2.09
C GLY A 813 -33.94 15.07 -2.90
N TYR A 814 -33.57 16.18 -2.26
CA TYR A 814 -32.90 17.31 -2.89
C TYR A 814 -31.65 17.73 -2.15
N THR A 815 -30.62 18.14 -2.88
CA THR A 815 -29.58 19.06 -2.43
C THR A 815 -29.96 20.47 -2.86
N ILE A 816 -30.07 21.38 -1.89
CA ILE A 816 -30.59 22.73 -2.06
C ILE A 816 -29.49 23.72 -1.72
N GLN A 817 -29.14 24.56 -2.68
CA GLN A 817 -28.14 25.61 -2.55
C GLN A 817 -28.82 26.99 -2.60
N VAL A 818 -28.58 27.78 -1.55
CA VAL A 818 -29.05 29.17 -1.47
C VAL A 818 -28.22 30.03 -2.42
N PRO A 819 -28.82 31.03 -3.11
CA PRO A 819 -28.07 31.94 -3.97
C PRO A 819 -26.95 32.65 -3.20
N PRO A 820 -25.80 32.94 -3.85
CA PRO A 820 -24.75 33.73 -3.24
C PRO A 820 -25.28 35.12 -2.87
N PRO A 821 -24.67 35.78 -1.86
CA PRO A 821 -25.12 37.11 -1.47
C PRO A 821 -24.78 38.08 -2.60
N THR A 822 -25.75 38.91 -3.00
CA THR A 822 -25.50 40.01 -3.93
C THR A 822 -24.82 41.15 -3.18
N ASN A 823 -23.68 41.63 -3.68
CA ASN A 823 -23.04 42.83 -3.15
C ASN A 823 -24.01 44.01 -3.31
N GLY A 824 -24.50 44.55 -2.20
CA GLY A 824 -25.30 45.76 -2.21
C GLY A 824 -24.44 46.99 -2.47
N HIS A 825 -25.02 48.03 -3.08
CA HIS A 825 -24.37 49.35 -3.23
C HIS A 825 -24.33 50.16 -1.92
N ARG A 826 -24.83 49.58 -0.82
CA ARG A 826 -24.83 50.15 0.53
C ARG A 826 -24.56 49.04 1.53
N THR A 827 -23.77 49.32 2.56
CA THR A 827 -23.88 48.59 3.82
C THR A 827 -25.24 48.95 4.40
N ASP A 828 -26.24 48.09 4.25
CA ASP A 828 -27.51 48.29 4.95
C ASP A 828 -27.24 48.52 6.44
N SER A 829 -28.03 49.38 7.07
CA SER A 829 -27.87 49.69 8.48
C SER A 829 -28.11 48.44 9.32
N ILE A 830 -27.02 47.82 9.78
CA ILE A 830 -27.12 46.82 10.84
C ILE A 830 -27.61 47.59 12.06
N SER A 831 -28.85 47.34 12.48
CA SER A 831 -29.39 47.90 13.71
C SER A 831 -28.37 47.70 14.83
N ALA A 832 -27.95 48.79 15.48
CA ALA A 832 -27.01 48.72 16.61
C ALA A 832 -27.49 47.75 17.70
N ALA A 833 -28.82 47.55 17.82
CA ALA A 833 -29.42 46.58 18.73
C ALA A 833 -29.10 45.11 18.37
N LYS A 834 -28.80 44.80 17.10
CA LYS A 834 -28.33 43.47 16.64
C LYS A 834 -26.83 43.28 16.82
N LEU A 835 -26.05 44.36 16.94
CA LEU A 835 -24.62 44.35 17.27
C LEU A 835 -24.37 44.46 18.77
N SER A 836 -25.37 44.83 19.56
CA SER A 836 -25.24 44.98 21.00
C SER A 836 -25.33 43.61 21.70
N LYS A 837 -24.13 43.10 22.07
CA LYS A 837 -23.83 42.12 23.12
C LYS A 837 -24.23 40.65 22.86
N GLU A 838 -23.24 39.82 22.52
CA GLU A 838 -23.18 38.42 22.98
C GLU A 838 -22.47 38.44 24.34
N TYR A 839 -23.21 38.30 25.43
CA TYR A 839 -22.63 38.08 26.75
C TYR A 839 -22.23 36.61 26.82
N VAL A 840 -20.94 36.30 26.83
CA VAL A 840 -20.44 34.94 27.09
C VAL A 840 -20.29 34.79 28.60
N PRO A 841 -21.19 34.10 29.31
CA PRO A 841 -21.04 33.91 30.74
C PRO A 841 -19.88 32.94 30.97
N GLY A 842 -18.81 33.40 31.61
CA GLY A 842 -17.72 32.53 32.05
C GLY A 842 -16.51 32.38 31.11
N ALA A 843 -16.41 33.15 30.03
CA ALA A 843 -15.14 33.26 29.32
C ALA A 843 -14.17 34.13 30.14
N ILE A 844 -13.23 33.48 30.82
CA ILE A 844 -12.04 34.15 31.37
C ILE A 844 -11.20 34.56 30.17
N ILE A 845 -11.42 35.77 29.67
CA ILE A 845 -10.43 36.42 28.81
C ILE A 845 -9.23 36.67 29.74
N SER A 846 -8.04 36.14 29.41
CA SER A 846 -6.82 36.27 30.23
C SER A 846 -6.26 37.71 30.32
N LEU A 847 -7.11 38.72 30.17
CA LEU A 847 -6.84 40.10 30.54
C LEU A 847 -7.42 40.34 31.92
N HIS A 848 -6.65 40.00 32.95
CA HIS A 848 -7.02 40.25 34.35
C HIS A 848 -7.25 41.75 34.59
N ILE A 849 -8.51 42.16 34.82
CA ILE A 849 -8.92 43.52 35.21
C ILE A 849 -8.80 43.71 36.73
N ARG A 850 -7.71 43.23 37.33
CA ARG A 850 -7.32 43.56 38.72
C ARG A 850 -5.81 43.60 38.85
N LYS A 851 -5.21 44.56 38.16
CA LYS A 851 -4.17 45.38 38.77
C LYS A 851 -4.78 46.77 38.91
N ASP A 852 -4.63 47.39 40.07
CA ASP A 852 -4.93 48.81 40.20
C ASP A 852 -4.26 49.53 39.03
N PRO A 853 -4.99 50.32 38.23
CA PRO A 853 -4.40 51.02 37.10
C PRO A 853 -3.22 51.84 37.62
N SER A 854 -2.05 51.69 36.99
CA SER A 854 -0.89 52.53 37.30
C SER A 854 -1.36 53.98 37.27
N LEU A 855 -1.23 54.66 38.41
CA LEU A 855 -1.53 56.08 38.50
C LEU A 855 -0.54 56.92 37.69
N ASP A 856 0.56 56.31 37.23
CA ASP A 856 1.61 56.96 36.47
C ASP A 856 1.16 57.33 35.04
N TYR A 857 0.08 56.72 34.54
CA TYR A 857 -0.47 57.04 33.22
C TYR A 857 -2.00 57.05 33.22
N ARG A 858 -2.58 58.21 33.51
CA ARG A 858 -4.01 58.48 33.25
C ARG A 858 -4.16 59.05 31.85
N PRO A 859 -4.77 58.33 30.89
CA PRO A 859 -5.04 58.90 29.57
C PRO A 859 -5.98 60.10 29.74
N SER A 860 -5.55 61.27 29.31
CA SER A 860 -6.38 62.46 29.20
C SER A 860 -6.69 62.72 27.73
N ALA A 861 -7.93 63.13 27.44
CA ALA A 861 -8.28 63.59 26.11
C ALA A 861 -7.53 64.90 25.84
N SER A 862 -6.69 64.92 24.81
CA SER A 862 -6.02 66.14 24.34
C SER A 862 -6.49 66.46 22.93
N ASN A 863 -6.95 67.70 22.74
CA ASN A 863 -7.34 68.20 21.43
C ASN A 863 -6.13 68.42 20.51
N GLU A 864 -4.91 68.32 21.06
CA GLU A 864 -3.65 68.49 20.33
C GLU A 864 -3.07 67.15 19.86
N THR A 865 -3.61 66.00 20.26
CA THR A 865 -3.04 64.68 19.93
C THR A 865 -2.87 64.49 18.42
N ILE A 866 -3.87 64.85 17.62
CA ILE A 866 -3.80 64.73 16.15
C ILE A 866 -2.78 65.70 15.55
N LEU A 867 -2.68 66.91 16.11
CA LEU A 867 -1.66 67.89 15.71
C LEU A 867 -0.25 67.37 16.02
N ASN A 868 -0.03 66.81 17.21
CA ASN A 868 1.25 66.25 17.63
C ASN A 868 1.67 65.04 16.78
N ILE A 869 0.73 64.19 16.38
CA ILE A 869 1.01 63.09 15.44
C ILE A 869 1.32 63.65 14.05
N SER A 870 0.61 64.70 13.61
CA SER A 870 0.83 65.31 12.29
C SER A 870 2.20 65.98 12.12
N THR A 871 2.90 66.27 13.22
CA THR A 871 4.25 66.83 13.19
C THR A 871 5.32 65.83 13.64
N ILE A 872 4.99 64.55 13.79
CA ILE A 872 5.92 63.55 14.35
C ILE A 872 7.20 63.36 13.50
N ASN A 873 7.10 63.57 12.19
CA ASN A 873 8.21 63.51 11.24
C ASN A 873 9.17 64.71 11.34
N THR A 874 8.80 65.76 12.06
CA THR A 874 9.61 66.98 12.22
C THR A 874 9.97 67.22 13.69
N SER A 875 8.99 67.44 14.56
CA SER A 875 9.20 67.88 15.96
C SER A 875 9.95 66.87 16.83
N VAL A 876 9.77 65.57 16.57
CA VAL A 876 10.29 64.47 17.41
C VAL A 876 11.34 63.64 16.68
N SER A 877 11.64 63.99 15.42
CA SER A 877 12.51 63.22 14.52
C SER A 877 13.94 63.10 15.05
N GLN A 878 14.50 64.18 15.61
CA GLN A 878 15.84 64.18 16.18
C GLN A 878 15.95 63.28 17.42
N ASN A 879 15.00 63.36 18.36
CA ASN A 879 14.98 62.52 19.55
C ASN A 879 14.83 61.04 19.20
N ARG A 880 13.96 60.74 18.24
CA ARG A 880 13.76 59.38 17.73
C ARG A 880 15.00 58.84 17.04
N LYS A 881 15.70 59.66 16.25
CA LYS A 881 16.98 59.30 15.66
C LYS A 881 18.04 59.05 16.72
N ALA A 882 18.12 59.86 17.77
CA ALA A 882 19.06 59.64 18.87
C ALA A 882 18.81 58.31 19.60
N ILE A 883 17.53 57.97 19.86
CA ILE A 883 17.16 56.68 20.46
C ILE A 883 17.48 55.53 19.51
N PHE A 884 17.14 55.65 18.23
CA PHE A 884 17.48 54.64 17.23
C PHE A 884 18.99 54.41 17.13
N ASP A 885 19.79 55.48 17.07
CA ASP A 885 21.24 55.38 16.97
C ASP A 885 21.82 54.72 18.25
N ALA A 886 21.25 54.98 19.43
CA ALA A 886 21.64 54.32 20.68
C ALA A 886 21.29 52.82 20.70
N LEU A 887 20.08 52.46 20.24
CA LEU A 887 19.63 51.05 20.18
C LEU A 887 20.37 50.25 19.11
N ASN A 888 20.68 50.87 17.97
CA ASN A 888 21.45 50.26 16.90
C ASN A 888 22.92 50.07 17.31
N LYS A 889 23.53 51.07 17.97
CA LYS A 889 24.89 50.96 18.50
C LYS A 889 25.05 49.89 19.58
N SER A 890 23.97 49.56 20.30
CA SER A 890 23.93 48.48 21.29
C SER A 890 23.49 47.13 20.71
N ASN A 891 23.27 47.02 19.39
CA ASN A 891 22.77 45.82 18.70
C ASN A 891 21.42 45.29 19.23
N ILE A 892 20.65 46.11 19.93
CA ILE A 892 19.33 45.73 20.47
C ILE A 892 18.26 45.79 19.37
N TYR A 893 18.43 46.66 18.37
CA TYR A 893 17.50 46.78 17.25
C TYR A 893 18.24 47.10 15.94
N THR A 894 17.98 46.31 14.90
CA THR A 894 18.65 46.40 13.58
C THR A 894 17.70 46.78 12.43
N GLY A 895 16.46 47.18 12.75
CA GLY A 895 15.47 47.58 11.75
C GLY A 895 15.71 48.98 11.14
N LYS A 896 14.82 49.41 10.23
CA LYS A 896 14.91 50.74 9.62
C LYS A 896 14.36 51.83 10.54
N ASN A 897 14.97 53.02 10.53
CA ASN A 897 14.43 54.23 11.17
C ASN A 897 13.58 55.03 10.18
N ASP A 898 12.36 54.56 9.91
CA ASP A 898 11.44 55.17 8.93
C ASP A 898 11.17 56.64 9.28
N PRO A 899 11.19 57.63 8.36
CA PRO A 899 10.89 59.03 8.67
C PRO A 899 9.48 59.30 9.23
N MET A 900 8.56 58.32 9.19
CA MET A 900 7.16 58.41 9.67
C MET A 900 6.32 59.47 8.93
N THR A 901 6.76 59.88 7.73
CA THR A 901 6.12 60.93 6.93
C THR A 901 4.69 60.60 6.57
N ASN A 902 4.40 59.35 6.18
CA ASN A 902 3.05 58.93 5.82
C ASN A 902 2.11 58.95 7.03
N MET A 903 2.60 58.55 8.21
CA MET A 903 1.83 58.61 9.45
C MET A 903 1.49 60.07 9.81
N ALA A 904 2.46 60.98 9.64
CA ALA A 904 2.27 62.41 9.88
C ALA A 904 1.21 63.02 8.93
N ILE A 905 1.30 62.72 7.63
CA ILE A 905 0.35 63.21 6.62
C ILE A 905 -1.06 62.69 6.89
N ASN A 906 -1.18 61.41 7.26
CA ASN A 906 -2.47 60.75 7.47
C ASN A 906 -2.98 60.83 8.91
N ALA A 907 -2.37 61.65 9.79
CA ALA A 907 -2.69 61.70 11.22
C ALA A 907 -4.19 61.90 11.51
N LYS A 908 -4.90 62.65 10.66
CA LYS A 908 -6.36 62.87 10.78
C LYS A 908 -7.21 61.68 10.33
N ASN A 909 -6.66 60.80 9.49
CA ASN A 909 -7.39 59.73 8.80
C ASN A 909 -6.84 58.32 9.13
N LEU A 910 -5.88 58.22 10.06
CA LEU A 910 -5.12 57.00 10.35
C LEU A 910 -5.98 55.79 10.76
N PHE A 911 -7.19 56.05 11.25
CA PHE A 911 -8.17 55.03 11.68
C PHE A 911 -9.39 54.94 10.76
N THR A 912 -9.37 55.65 9.63
CA THR A 912 -10.45 55.66 8.64
C THR A 912 -9.96 55.29 7.23
N ASP A 913 -8.65 55.19 7.01
CA ASP A 913 -8.10 54.64 5.77
C ASP A 913 -8.35 53.12 5.67
N SER A 914 -8.48 52.63 4.42
CA SER A 914 -8.55 51.20 4.16
C SER A 914 -7.29 50.51 4.71
N PRO A 915 -7.39 49.28 5.27
CA PRO A 915 -6.23 48.57 5.78
C PRO A 915 -5.15 48.48 4.70
N MET A 916 -3.89 48.71 5.06
CA MET A 916 -2.76 48.63 4.13
C MET A 916 -2.75 47.27 3.44
N GLU A 917 -3.06 47.24 2.14
CA GLU A 917 -2.75 46.09 1.30
C GLU A 917 -1.23 46.02 1.17
N GLN A 918 -0.64 44.95 1.69
CA GLN A 918 0.75 44.62 1.45
C GLN A 918 0.84 44.09 0.02
N ALA A 919 1.51 44.83 -0.87
CA ALA A 919 1.87 44.36 -2.20
C ALA A 919 2.98 43.30 -2.14
#